data_AF-A0AA39CKL0-F1
#
_entry.id   AF-A0AA39CKL0-F1
#
_cell.length_a   1.000
_cell.length_b   1.000
_cell.length_c   1.000
_cell.angle_alpha   90.00
_cell.angle_beta   90.00
_cell.angle_gamma   90.00
#
_symmetry.space_group_name_H-M   'P 1'
#
loop_
_entity.id
_entity.type
_entity.pdbx_description
1 polymer ?
#
loop_
_entity_poly.entity_id
_entity_poly.type
_entity_poly.pdbx_seq_one_letter_code
_entity_poly.pdbx_strand_id
1 'polypeptide(L)'
;MLNHHGSLLEKGYWEDVEQDREISYGIRAKGWILNLVKPSFTGTPVFRTQKTKRTAYLDGLRGFAALLVYFGHHQLWAHDNMSPDRILENAWGYDGQYYFACLPGIRTFFSGGHFAVTVFFVLSGYVLSTKPLTMIHAGEVTRLGDNLSSALFRRWLRLHIPVICTTFLYMASWHAIGYRADPEPKSTFREDLWTWYSEFKNFSFVFRTGGEPWFSYNFHTWSIPVEFRGSILIYTTLAAFSRCTRNARLWCEVGLIVYFMYIVDGLFCADFATGMLLCDLDLLEQSNNLPHFLTAMSRYKTILFNALFITGMYLGGVPSYSSDITILNESPGWSLLSILKPQAAFDFKWFYLFWAATFLVASIPRISWLRSFFETNFNQYLGRISFAFYLVHGPLLRSLGDRVYAAVGWVKESHASNIPAWINLLPLPKTGPFGLELSFWLPQLILLPITIWVADITTSLIDEPSYIFTTPDFLPSSVKVFLWQLYTPRDNFRTMLVKGIRRLTLILVPVLLVVSIVLITYTKFRITLPLYGSKRTVDSIGGRSGEGWSEELQGALSDTIHHEEDSVLQTHNEVFSVSTTDKRYFPIDFRNEKGMNPSIVPHPRLKDTWIVVAQRRPDNDGSTALFSEIACNARFEDGRLVCIQAPETLPVAATSGDKCVGDLAYFALNVGPHDARVFYGPRSPYIIFGSNSVYTCFGQWIQDFRPLVEWTEVKAIGPFEKYRVATELRRPTPYGAIEKNWFVFWDKEGQVYVHHDIYPKRVFARLELDGSTSQDLAPFAGEQDEKCMARYMPNVAKELESVHQATNSLSITFCRRSDLSCKPDDSNTFIFTIFQHKSYYSFHSVYEPYVMVFKRTAPFEIYAISSKPIWIHGRGRAGEAPRPKGPEFEGLEDWNQTEMFYVTSMSWKTHGQRYHGYIDDVVFIGFGIEDERSAGIDVVAGDLLRDLGLCSSL
;
A
#
# COMPACT_ATOMS: atom_id res chain seq x y z
N MET A 1 -46.64 22.60 -38.18
CA MET A 1 -45.62 23.41 -38.89
C MET A 1 -44.45 23.56 -37.94
N LEU A 2 -43.47 22.66 -38.02
CA LEU A 2 -42.20 22.79 -38.76
C LEU A 2 -41.12 23.60 -37.99
N ASN A 3 -40.10 22.86 -37.52
CA ASN A 3 -38.65 23.13 -37.44
C ASN A 3 -38.12 24.53 -37.04
N HIS A 4 -37.29 24.62 -35.98
CA HIS A 4 -35.82 24.44 -36.06
C HIS A 4 -35.11 24.51 -34.69
N HIS A 5 -34.10 23.65 -34.51
CA HIS A 5 -33.15 23.52 -33.39
C HIS A 5 -32.06 24.61 -33.32
N GLY A 6 -31.42 24.79 -32.15
CA GLY A 6 -29.97 25.09 -32.08
C GLY A 6 -29.40 25.77 -30.80
N SER A 7 -28.77 24.97 -29.93
CA SER A 7 -27.58 25.22 -29.07
C SER A 7 -27.37 26.55 -28.31
N LEU A 8 -27.28 26.45 -26.98
CA LEU A 8 -26.70 27.46 -26.05
C LEU A 8 -25.70 26.83 -25.06
N LEU A 9 -25.09 25.70 -25.44
CA LEU A 9 -23.98 25.05 -24.76
C LEU A 9 -22.78 25.00 -25.73
N GLU A 10 -22.10 26.13 -25.90
CA GLU A 10 -20.72 26.26 -26.40
C GLU A 10 -20.46 27.74 -26.68
N LYS A 11 -19.59 28.37 -25.87
CA LYS A 11 -18.69 29.46 -26.30
C LYS A 11 -17.76 29.84 -25.16
N GLY A 12 -16.49 29.51 -25.36
CA GLY A 12 -15.40 29.77 -24.42
C GLY A 12 -14.18 28.87 -24.64
N TYR A 13 -14.01 28.29 -25.83
CA TYR A 13 -12.78 27.68 -26.31
C TYR A 13 -12.62 28.07 -27.78
N TRP A 14 -11.38 28.41 -28.15
CA TRP A 14 -10.88 28.84 -29.46
C TRP A 14 -10.97 30.35 -29.79
N GLU A 15 -9.84 31.04 -29.56
CA GLU A 15 -9.37 32.12 -30.42
C GLU A 15 -8.00 31.71 -30.99
N ASP A 16 -7.77 32.14 -32.23
CA ASP A 16 -6.92 31.56 -33.26
C ASP A 16 -5.41 31.54 -33.00
N VAL A 17 -4.78 30.49 -33.51
CA VAL A 17 -3.32 30.34 -33.64
C VAL A 17 -2.87 31.17 -34.85
N GLU A 18 -2.37 32.38 -34.59
CA GLU A 18 -1.59 33.11 -35.59
C GLU A 18 -0.28 32.38 -35.89
N GLN A 19 -0.03 32.22 -37.18
CA GLN A 19 1.06 31.47 -37.78
C GLN A 19 2.34 32.34 -37.77
N ASP A 20 3.29 32.09 -36.86
CA ASP A 20 4.57 32.80 -36.85
C ASP A 20 5.81 31.88 -36.79
N ARG A 21 6.43 31.79 -37.97
CA ARG A 21 7.85 31.70 -38.36
C ARG A 21 8.86 30.96 -37.47
N GLU A 22 9.55 30.03 -38.14
CA GLU A 22 10.79 29.38 -37.71
C GLU A 22 11.86 30.40 -37.28
N ILE A 23 12.16 30.50 -35.98
CA ILE A 23 13.34 31.20 -35.48
C ILE A 23 14.01 30.41 -34.34
N SER A 24 15.30 30.13 -34.57
CA SER A 24 16.33 29.42 -33.79
C SER A 24 16.11 29.16 -32.28
N TYR A 25 16.18 27.88 -31.91
CA TYR A 25 15.98 27.30 -30.57
C TYR A 25 16.99 27.70 -29.49
N GLY A 26 18.12 28.34 -29.82
CA GLY A 26 19.22 28.58 -28.87
C GLY A 26 19.03 29.78 -27.93
N ILE A 27 18.25 30.80 -28.31
CA ILE A 27 18.17 32.07 -27.56
C ILE A 27 17.01 32.08 -26.54
N ARG A 28 16.00 31.20 -26.70
CA ARG A 28 14.82 31.12 -25.82
C ARG A 28 15.05 30.44 -24.46
N ALA A 29 16.02 29.52 -24.35
CA ALA A 29 16.26 28.76 -23.12
C ALA A 29 16.73 29.65 -21.94
N LYS A 30 17.62 30.62 -22.20
CA LYS A 30 18.08 31.58 -21.17
C LYS A 30 16.96 32.54 -20.73
N GLY A 31 16.16 33.05 -21.66
CA GLY A 31 15.02 33.93 -21.33
C GLY A 31 13.89 33.23 -20.59
N TRP A 32 13.64 31.95 -20.90
CA TRP A 32 12.65 31.12 -20.21
C TRP A 32 13.08 30.79 -18.76
N ILE A 33 14.34 30.41 -18.55
CA ILE A 33 14.91 30.17 -17.20
C ILE A 33 14.95 31.46 -16.37
N LEU A 34 15.33 32.61 -16.97
CA LEU A 34 15.35 33.90 -16.29
C LEU A 34 13.95 34.40 -15.90
N ASN A 35 12.91 34.07 -16.67
CA ASN A 35 11.52 34.36 -16.30
C ASN A 35 10.95 33.36 -15.27
N LEU A 36 11.52 32.16 -15.16
CA LEU A 36 11.14 31.12 -14.20
C LEU A 36 11.67 31.40 -12.78
N VAL A 37 12.85 32.04 -12.70
CA VAL A 37 13.56 32.35 -11.44
C VAL A 37 13.14 33.72 -10.88
N LYS A 38 12.57 34.61 -11.71
CA LYS A 38 12.05 35.90 -11.24
C LYS A 38 10.81 35.69 -10.38
N PRO A 39 10.80 36.17 -9.13
CA PRO A 39 9.60 36.13 -8.31
C PRO A 39 8.47 36.90 -8.99
N SER A 40 7.30 36.31 -9.11
CA SER A 40 6.14 36.92 -9.78
C SER A 40 5.69 38.25 -9.16
N PHE A 41 6.10 38.54 -7.91
CA PHE A 41 5.91 39.83 -7.24
C PHE A 41 6.87 40.96 -7.69
N THR A 42 7.93 40.65 -8.46
CA THR A 42 8.95 41.62 -8.95
C THR A 42 8.74 42.07 -10.40
N GLY A 43 7.82 41.43 -11.13
CA GLY A 43 7.43 41.84 -12.48
C GLY A 43 6.27 42.83 -12.46
N THR A 44 6.18 43.69 -13.48
CA THR A 44 4.98 44.51 -13.72
C THR A 44 3.76 43.58 -13.72
N PRO A 45 2.75 43.83 -12.87
CA PRO A 45 1.73 42.84 -12.64
C PRO A 45 0.85 42.77 -13.88
N VAL A 46 1.02 41.70 -14.67
CA VAL A 46 0.02 41.32 -15.67
C VAL A 46 -1.15 40.72 -14.89
N PHE A 47 -1.90 41.58 -14.18
CA PHE A 47 -3.22 41.24 -13.69
C PHE A 47 -4.08 41.02 -14.93
N ARG A 48 -4.14 39.78 -15.42
CA ARG A 48 -5.27 39.38 -16.26
C ARG A 48 -6.51 39.61 -15.40
N THR A 49 -7.30 40.61 -15.77
CA THR A 49 -8.62 40.93 -15.23
C THR A 49 -9.58 39.77 -15.54
N GLN A 50 -9.36 38.62 -14.92
CA GLN A 50 -10.36 37.56 -14.89
C GLN A 50 -11.47 38.03 -13.96
N LYS A 51 -12.72 38.00 -14.44
CA LYS A 51 -13.90 38.20 -13.59
C LYS A 51 -13.76 37.28 -12.37
N THR A 52 -13.79 37.85 -11.17
CA THR A 52 -13.72 37.10 -9.92
C THR A 52 -14.87 36.09 -9.91
N LYS A 53 -14.52 34.80 -9.87
CA LYS A 53 -15.53 33.74 -9.77
C LYS A 53 -16.28 33.92 -8.45
N ARG A 54 -17.57 33.55 -8.41
CA ARG A 54 -18.41 33.67 -7.20
C ARG A 54 -17.81 32.99 -5.96
N THR A 55 -16.99 31.96 -6.16
CA THR A 55 -16.31 31.18 -5.12
C THR A 55 -14.88 31.64 -4.83
N ALA A 56 -14.44 32.80 -5.35
CA ALA A 56 -13.06 33.29 -5.19
C ALA A 56 -12.63 33.43 -3.72
N TYR A 57 -13.55 33.77 -2.82
CA TYR A 57 -13.29 33.83 -1.38
C TYR A 57 -12.84 32.48 -0.79
N LEU A 58 -13.23 31.33 -1.36
CA LEU A 58 -12.80 30.01 -0.90
C LEU A 58 -11.30 29.78 -1.20
N ASP A 59 -10.83 30.21 -2.38
CA ASP A 59 -9.42 30.17 -2.73
C ASP A 59 -8.60 31.11 -1.82
N GLY A 60 -9.13 32.30 -1.53
CA GLY A 60 -8.52 33.25 -0.60
C GLY A 60 -8.43 32.73 0.84
N LEU A 61 -9.49 32.09 1.34
CA LEU A 61 -9.51 31.46 2.66
C LEU A 61 -8.48 30.33 2.74
N ARG A 62 -8.40 29.47 1.72
CA ARG A 62 -7.40 28.41 1.63
C ARG A 62 -5.97 28.97 1.69
N GLY A 63 -5.70 30.05 0.95
CA GLY A 63 -4.41 30.72 0.96
C GLY A 63 -4.04 31.27 2.33
N PHE A 64 -4.97 31.96 2.98
CA PHE A 64 -4.75 32.52 4.32
C PHE A 64 -4.57 31.43 5.39
N ALA A 65 -5.35 30.36 5.32
CA ALA A 65 -5.20 29.21 6.22
C ALA A 65 -3.81 28.55 6.06
N ALA A 66 -3.27 28.44 4.85
CA ALA A 66 -1.90 27.93 4.63
C ALA A 66 -0.83 28.84 5.26
N LEU A 67 -1.04 30.17 5.27
CA LEU A 67 -0.18 31.12 5.97
C LEU A 67 -0.21 30.92 7.49
N LEU A 68 -1.39 30.64 8.07
CA LEU A 68 -1.51 30.33 9.49
C LEU A 68 -0.79 29.04 9.87
N VAL A 69 -0.86 28.00 9.02
CA VAL A 69 -0.09 26.76 9.20
C VAL A 69 1.42 27.03 9.18
N TYR A 70 1.89 27.88 8.26
CA TYR A 70 3.30 28.30 8.22
C TYR A 70 3.74 28.93 9.54
N PHE A 71 3.01 29.95 10.02
CA PHE A 71 3.36 30.62 11.27
C PHE A 71 3.29 29.69 12.47
N GLY A 72 2.29 28.81 12.55
CA GLY A 72 2.14 27.81 13.61
C GLY A 72 3.39 26.93 13.76
N HIS A 73 3.86 26.33 12.67
CA HIS A 73 5.05 25.47 12.71
C HIS A 73 6.34 26.25 13.01
N HIS A 74 6.48 27.48 12.51
CA HIS A 74 7.62 28.32 12.83
C HIS A 74 7.64 28.75 14.31
N GLN A 75 6.48 29.09 14.89
CA GLN A 75 6.36 29.46 16.30
C GLN A 75 6.72 28.28 17.22
N LEU A 76 6.18 27.09 16.93
CA LEU A 76 6.51 25.86 17.67
C LEU A 76 7.99 25.51 17.53
N TRP A 77 8.57 25.63 16.33
CA TRP A 77 9.97 25.31 16.11
C TRP A 77 10.91 26.26 16.88
N ALA A 78 10.65 27.57 16.86
CA ALA A 78 11.53 28.57 17.47
C ALA A 78 11.56 28.48 19.00
N HIS A 79 10.43 28.11 19.60
CA HIS A 79 10.26 28.11 21.05
C HIS A 79 10.38 26.72 21.69
N ASP A 80 10.84 25.71 20.95
CA ASP A 80 10.91 24.29 21.36
C ASP A 80 11.47 24.07 22.78
N ASN A 81 12.56 24.77 23.14
CA ASN A 81 13.20 24.67 24.47
C ASN A 81 12.33 25.21 25.64
N MET A 82 11.22 25.88 25.34
CA MET A 82 10.30 26.47 26.33
C MET A 82 8.99 25.67 26.43
N SER A 83 8.89 24.50 25.79
CA SER A 83 7.65 23.72 25.67
C SER A 83 6.49 24.58 25.15
N PRO A 84 6.61 25.10 23.92
CA PRO A 84 5.70 26.11 23.39
C PRO A 84 4.31 25.58 23.11
N ASP A 85 4.21 24.27 22.89
CA ASP A 85 2.96 23.52 22.88
C ASP A 85 2.22 23.66 24.22
N ARG A 86 2.90 23.54 25.37
CA ARG A 86 2.27 23.74 26.69
C ARG A 86 1.76 25.17 26.90
N ILE A 87 2.30 26.16 26.18
CA ILE A 87 1.87 27.56 26.29
C ILE A 87 0.81 27.90 25.23
N LEU A 88 1.16 27.78 23.94
CA LEU A 88 0.34 28.20 22.81
C LEU A 88 -0.84 27.28 22.53
N GLU A 89 -0.80 26.04 23.01
CA GLU A 89 -1.90 25.09 22.85
C GLU A 89 -2.78 24.98 24.09
N ASN A 90 -2.59 25.83 25.11
CA ASN A 90 -3.49 25.94 26.26
C ASN A 90 -4.31 27.24 26.25
N ALA A 91 -5.30 27.32 27.13
CA ALA A 91 -6.14 28.51 27.27
C ALA A 91 -5.40 29.64 27.97
N TRP A 92 -5.78 30.88 27.66
CA TRP A 92 -5.35 32.05 28.42
C TRP A 92 -5.76 31.92 29.91
N GLY A 93 -4.79 32.06 30.81
CA GLY A 93 -4.98 31.91 32.26
C GLY A 93 -4.86 30.49 32.80
N TYR A 94 -4.63 29.49 31.94
CA TYR A 94 -4.32 28.13 32.38
C TYR A 94 -3.01 28.08 33.18
N ASP A 95 -2.98 27.34 34.29
CA ASP A 95 -1.81 27.25 35.20
C ASP A 95 -1.29 28.62 35.69
N GLY A 96 -2.19 29.62 35.80
CA GLY A 96 -1.86 30.98 36.19
C GLY A 96 -1.04 31.78 35.16
N GLN A 97 -0.94 31.30 33.92
CA GLN A 97 -0.15 31.91 32.85
C GLN A 97 -1.01 32.76 31.91
N TYR A 98 -0.61 34.02 31.68
CA TYR A 98 -1.40 35.00 30.92
C TYR A 98 -0.61 35.60 29.75
N TYR A 99 -0.48 34.85 28.66
CA TYR A 99 0.22 35.29 27.46
C TYR A 99 -0.74 35.92 26.44
N PHE A 100 -0.36 37.05 25.83
CA PHE A 100 -1.15 37.71 24.78
C PHE A 100 -1.48 36.77 23.61
N ALA A 101 -0.52 35.93 23.21
CA ALA A 101 -0.69 34.95 22.14
C ALA A 101 -1.73 33.86 22.45
N CYS A 102 -2.18 33.68 23.70
CA CYS A 102 -3.18 32.68 24.06
C CYS A 102 -4.62 33.23 24.11
N LEU A 103 -4.82 34.54 23.87
CA LEU A 103 -6.15 35.15 23.90
C LEU A 103 -7.10 34.52 22.85
N PRO A 104 -8.39 34.30 23.18
CA PRO A 104 -9.36 33.74 22.24
C PRO A 104 -9.43 34.53 20.93
N GLY A 105 -9.45 33.82 19.79
CA GLY A 105 -9.39 34.40 18.45
C GLY A 105 -8.01 34.90 18.02
N ILE A 106 -7.23 35.52 18.91
CA ILE A 106 -5.85 35.97 18.63
C ILE A 106 -4.91 34.75 18.51
N ARG A 107 -5.11 33.73 19.34
CA ARG A 107 -4.31 32.50 19.34
C ARG A 107 -4.22 31.83 17.98
N THR A 108 -5.27 31.91 17.17
CA THR A 108 -5.31 31.38 15.81
C THR A 108 -4.18 31.90 14.92
N PHE A 109 -3.69 33.13 15.15
CA PHE A 109 -2.58 33.71 14.39
C PHE A 109 -1.20 33.19 14.81
N PHE A 110 -1.10 32.53 15.97
CA PHE A 110 0.15 32.00 16.53
C PHE A 110 0.22 30.48 16.49
N SER A 111 -0.86 29.77 16.85
CA SER A 111 -0.93 28.30 16.92
C SER A 111 -2.18 27.70 16.27
N GLY A 112 -2.83 28.43 15.35
CA GLY A 112 -4.06 28.00 14.67
C GLY A 112 -3.89 26.91 13.60
N GLY A 113 -2.82 26.12 13.63
CA GLY A 113 -2.52 25.11 12.60
C GLY A 113 -3.61 24.05 12.48
N HIS A 114 -4.05 23.46 13.60
CA HIS A 114 -5.13 22.46 13.60
C HIS A 114 -6.45 23.03 13.08
N PHE A 115 -6.81 24.27 13.47
CA PHE A 115 -8.01 24.94 12.97
C PHE A 115 -7.95 25.17 11.46
N ALA A 116 -6.80 25.63 10.93
CA ALA A 116 -6.60 25.81 9.50
C ALA A 116 -6.72 24.49 8.71
N VAL A 117 -6.24 23.36 9.25
CA VAL A 117 -6.39 22.05 8.63
C VAL A 117 -7.86 21.61 8.58
N THR A 118 -8.62 21.80 9.66
CA THR A 118 -10.07 21.50 9.66
C THR A 118 -10.83 22.36 8.63
N VAL A 119 -10.43 23.62 8.44
CA VAL A 119 -10.96 24.47 7.36
C VAL A 119 -10.66 23.88 5.99
N PHE A 120 -9.47 23.30 5.75
CA PHE A 120 -9.19 22.61 4.49
C PHE A 120 -10.13 21.44 4.22
N PHE A 121 -10.43 20.62 5.22
CA PHE A 121 -11.35 19.49 5.06
C PHE A 121 -12.78 19.92 4.68
N VAL A 122 -13.32 20.94 5.36
CA VAL A 122 -14.64 21.51 5.02
C VAL A 122 -14.63 22.12 3.61
N LEU A 123 -13.57 22.87 3.25
CA LEU A 123 -13.42 23.45 1.92
C LEU A 123 -13.33 22.38 0.83
N SER A 124 -12.59 21.31 1.08
CA SER A 124 -12.45 20.19 0.15
C SER A 124 -13.78 19.48 -0.07
N GLY A 125 -14.54 19.21 0.99
CA GLY A 125 -15.91 18.68 0.87
C GLY A 125 -16.81 19.55 0.00
N TYR A 126 -16.77 20.88 0.19
CA TYR A 126 -17.54 21.84 -0.59
C TYR A 126 -17.16 21.83 -2.08
N VAL A 127 -15.88 21.99 -2.39
CA VAL A 127 -15.40 22.14 -3.78
C VAL A 127 -15.57 20.84 -4.57
N LEU A 128 -15.35 19.68 -3.93
CA LEU A 128 -15.54 18.38 -4.57
C LEU A 128 -17.00 18.10 -4.93
N SER A 129 -17.94 18.64 -4.13
CA SER A 129 -19.37 18.40 -4.31
C SER A 129 -20.01 19.32 -5.35
N THR A 130 -19.41 20.47 -5.66
CA THR A 130 -20.02 21.51 -6.51
C THR A 130 -20.44 20.98 -7.89
N LYS A 131 -19.53 20.33 -8.63
CA LYS A 131 -19.83 19.85 -9.99
C LYS A 131 -20.78 18.64 -9.99
N PRO A 132 -20.56 17.60 -9.16
CA PRO A 132 -21.49 16.47 -9.06
C PRO A 132 -22.90 16.88 -8.61
N LEU A 133 -23.04 17.75 -7.59
CA LEU A 133 -24.36 18.21 -7.12
C LEU A 133 -25.09 19.02 -8.19
N THR A 134 -24.38 19.84 -8.97
CA THR A 134 -24.97 20.56 -10.10
C THR A 134 -25.57 19.58 -11.13
N MET A 135 -24.88 18.47 -11.42
CA MET A 135 -25.40 17.42 -12.31
C MET A 135 -26.57 16.65 -11.71
N ILE A 136 -26.55 16.38 -10.40
CA ILE A 136 -27.66 15.75 -9.67
C ILE A 136 -28.91 16.64 -9.72
N HIS A 137 -28.76 17.95 -9.49
CA HIS A 137 -29.87 18.92 -9.58
C HIS A 137 -30.42 19.03 -11.01
N ALA A 138 -29.57 18.88 -12.02
CA ALA A 138 -29.97 18.84 -13.42
C ALA A 138 -30.57 17.49 -13.86
N GLY A 139 -30.52 16.44 -13.02
CA GLY A 139 -30.98 15.09 -13.36
C GLY A 139 -30.06 14.32 -14.31
N GLU A 140 -28.83 14.78 -14.55
CA GLU A 140 -27.88 14.19 -15.51
C GLU A 140 -27.07 13.01 -14.91
N VAL A 141 -27.75 11.97 -14.41
CA VAL A 141 -27.09 10.89 -13.64
C VAL A 141 -26.07 10.08 -14.46
N THR A 142 -26.28 9.94 -15.78
CA THR A 142 -25.30 9.24 -16.64
C THR A 142 -23.97 10.01 -16.72
N ARG A 143 -24.04 11.33 -16.95
CA ARG A 143 -22.85 12.21 -17.00
C ARG A 143 -22.18 12.37 -15.64
N LEU A 144 -22.96 12.23 -14.56
CA LEU A 144 -22.44 12.21 -13.19
C LEU A 144 -21.46 11.04 -13.00
N GLY A 145 -21.78 9.83 -13.49
CA GLY A 145 -20.89 8.66 -13.40
C GLY A 145 -19.53 8.90 -14.08
N ASP A 146 -19.55 9.44 -15.30
CA ASP A 146 -18.34 9.82 -16.04
C ASP A 146 -17.56 10.92 -15.31
N ASN A 147 -18.27 11.87 -14.70
CA ASN A 147 -17.63 12.94 -13.95
C ASN A 147 -16.94 12.43 -12.69
N LEU A 148 -17.60 11.57 -11.91
CA LEU A 148 -17.10 11.03 -10.64
C LEU A 148 -15.91 10.10 -10.86
N SER A 149 -16.02 9.14 -11.81
CA SER A 149 -14.91 8.23 -12.15
C SER A 149 -13.66 8.99 -12.58
N SER A 150 -13.84 9.98 -13.44
CA SER A 150 -12.78 10.84 -13.93
C SER A 150 -12.22 11.76 -12.83
N ALA A 151 -13.06 12.29 -11.93
CA ALA A 151 -12.63 13.13 -10.82
C ALA A 151 -11.84 12.35 -9.76
N LEU A 152 -12.27 11.12 -9.45
CA LEU A 152 -11.58 10.23 -8.51
C LEU A 152 -10.17 9.86 -9.01
N PHE A 153 -10.07 9.39 -10.26
CA PHE A 153 -8.77 9.03 -10.86
C PHE A 153 -7.76 10.19 -10.84
N ARG A 154 -8.20 11.39 -11.24
CA ARG A 154 -7.33 12.58 -11.25
C ARG A 154 -6.94 13.04 -9.85
N ARG A 155 -7.81 12.89 -8.85
CA ARG A 155 -7.60 13.45 -7.51
C ARG A 155 -6.40 12.81 -6.83
N TRP A 156 -6.22 11.49 -6.98
CA TRP A 156 -5.04 10.81 -6.42
C TRP A 156 -3.75 11.39 -6.99
N LEU A 157 -3.66 11.50 -8.32
CA LEU A 157 -2.49 12.06 -9.02
C LEU A 157 -2.23 13.52 -8.63
N ARG A 158 -3.27 14.36 -8.59
CA ARG A 158 -3.15 15.79 -8.27
C ARG A 158 -2.62 16.02 -6.85
N LEU A 159 -3.03 15.20 -5.88
CA LEU A 159 -2.57 15.33 -4.50
C LEU A 159 -1.15 14.78 -4.32
N HIS A 160 -0.85 13.62 -4.92
CA HIS A 160 0.37 12.88 -4.65
C HIS A 160 1.57 13.28 -5.50
N ILE A 161 1.38 13.69 -6.77
CA ILE A 161 2.51 14.10 -7.63
C ILE A 161 3.29 15.29 -7.02
N PRO A 162 2.65 16.36 -6.54
CA PRO A 162 3.39 17.45 -5.94
C PRO A 162 4.10 17.05 -4.64
N VAL A 163 3.51 16.16 -3.83
CA VAL A 163 4.17 15.59 -2.63
C VAL A 163 5.41 14.79 -3.03
N ILE A 164 5.30 13.94 -4.06
CA ILE A 164 6.42 13.16 -4.60
C ILE A 164 7.56 14.09 -5.00
N CYS A 165 7.26 15.10 -5.82
CA CYS A 165 8.29 15.99 -6.33
C CYS A 165 8.97 16.82 -5.23
N THR A 166 8.21 17.42 -4.30
CA THR A 166 8.80 18.27 -3.27
C THR A 166 9.65 17.48 -2.28
N THR A 167 9.18 16.31 -1.84
CA THR A 167 9.91 15.46 -0.89
C THR A 167 11.11 14.77 -1.53
N PHE A 168 11.01 14.36 -2.79
CA PHE A 168 12.16 13.85 -3.56
C PHE A 168 13.23 14.92 -3.74
N LEU A 169 12.85 16.15 -4.09
CA LEU A 169 13.81 17.27 -4.22
C LEU A 169 14.46 17.61 -2.89
N TYR A 170 13.70 17.58 -1.79
CA TYR A 170 14.24 17.79 -0.45
C TYR A 170 15.27 16.70 -0.08
N MET A 171 14.94 15.43 -0.24
CA MET A 171 15.87 14.31 -0.04
C MET A 171 17.12 14.44 -0.92
N ALA A 172 16.94 14.74 -2.21
CA ALA A 172 18.06 14.88 -3.14
C ALA A 172 18.99 16.05 -2.77
N SER A 173 18.43 17.13 -2.20
CA SER A 173 19.20 18.33 -1.89
C SER A 173 20.27 18.12 -0.81
N TRP A 174 20.03 17.28 0.21
CA TRP A 174 21.04 17.00 1.23
C TRP A 174 22.18 16.10 0.72
N HIS A 175 21.90 15.19 -0.22
CA HIS A 175 22.94 14.40 -0.90
C HIS A 175 23.74 15.23 -1.90
N ALA A 176 23.11 16.24 -2.52
CA ALA A 176 23.76 17.12 -3.48
C ALA A 176 24.66 18.16 -2.82
N ILE A 177 24.22 18.73 -1.69
CA ILE A 177 24.87 19.84 -0.99
C ILE A 177 25.74 19.34 0.18
N GLY A 178 25.48 18.14 0.71
CA GLY A 178 26.24 17.52 1.79
C GLY A 178 25.92 18.06 3.18
N TYR A 179 24.67 18.48 3.41
CA TYR A 179 24.24 18.97 4.73
C TYR A 179 23.43 17.92 5.49
N ARG A 180 23.47 17.94 6.82
CA ARG A 180 22.62 17.07 7.66
C ARG A 180 21.21 17.65 7.77
N ALA A 181 20.22 16.79 7.62
CA ALA A 181 18.79 17.08 7.73
C ALA A 181 18.14 16.13 8.75
N ASP A 182 16.87 16.38 9.07
CA ASP A 182 16.01 15.49 9.84
C ASP A 182 14.84 15.03 8.96
N PRO A 183 14.69 13.72 8.63
CA PRO A 183 15.44 12.57 9.17
C PRO A 183 16.91 12.55 8.75
N GLU A 184 17.76 11.90 9.56
CA GLU A 184 19.19 11.82 9.28
C GLU A 184 19.44 11.14 7.91
N PRO A 185 20.21 11.79 7.00
CA PRO A 185 20.52 11.23 5.70
C PRO A 185 21.16 9.84 5.82
N LYS A 186 20.68 8.89 5.01
CA LYS A 186 21.29 7.55 4.94
C LYS A 186 22.67 7.60 4.31
N SER A 187 23.43 6.52 4.47
CA SER A 187 24.82 6.46 4.02
C SER A 187 24.97 6.60 2.50
N THR A 188 23.94 6.22 1.75
CA THR A 188 23.88 6.36 0.29
C THR A 188 22.56 6.95 -0.18
N PHE A 189 22.61 7.70 -1.31
CA PHE A 189 21.39 8.21 -1.97
C PHE A 189 20.41 7.09 -2.34
N ARG A 190 20.92 5.89 -2.65
CA ARG A 190 20.08 4.73 -2.99
C ARG A 190 19.28 4.22 -1.79
N GLU A 191 19.91 4.16 -0.61
CA GLU A 191 19.22 3.82 0.63
C GLU A 191 18.14 4.84 0.95
N ASP A 192 18.48 6.13 0.88
CA ASP A 192 17.51 7.20 1.14
C ASP A 192 16.35 7.18 0.13
N LEU A 193 16.63 6.96 -1.16
CA LEU A 193 15.59 6.82 -2.19
C LEU A 193 14.68 5.62 -1.92
N TRP A 194 15.24 4.51 -1.44
CA TRP A 194 14.48 3.31 -1.11
C TRP A 194 13.61 3.52 0.14
N THR A 195 14.14 4.19 1.17
CA THR A 195 13.38 4.55 2.38
C THR A 195 12.28 5.54 2.04
N TRP A 196 12.58 6.59 1.27
CA TRP A 196 11.61 7.56 0.76
C TRP A 196 10.48 6.88 -0.02
N TYR A 197 10.80 5.96 -0.94
CA TYR A 197 9.79 5.21 -1.70
C TYR A 197 8.95 4.31 -0.81
N SER A 198 9.57 3.58 0.12
CA SER A 198 8.87 2.65 1.02
C SER A 198 7.89 3.39 1.93
N GLU A 199 8.32 4.50 2.52
CA GLU A 199 7.44 5.35 3.32
C GLU A 199 6.34 5.98 2.47
N PHE A 200 6.67 6.53 1.29
CA PHE A 200 5.69 7.17 0.40
C PHE A 200 4.62 6.17 -0.08
N LYS A 201 5.01 4.95 -0.44
CA LYS A 201 4.07 3.88 -0.84
C LYS A 201 3.04 3.65 0.26
N ASN A 202 3.47 3.45 1.49
CA ASN A 202 2.58 3.21 2.63
C ASN A 202 1.75 4.44 2.98
N PHE A 203 2.35 5.63 2.90
CA PHE A 203 1.69 6.92 3.12
C PHE A 203 0.57 7.18 2.10
N SER A 204 0.79 6.83 0.82
CA SER A 204 -0.18 7.02 -0.27
C SER A 204 -1.32 5.99 -0.30
N PHE A 205 -1.23 4.93 0.52
CA PHE A 205 -2.22 3.86 0.56
C PHE A 205 -3.46 4.24 1.38
N VAL A 206 -4.60 4.35 0.69
CA VAL A 206 -5.83 4.92 1.27
C VAL A 206 -6.46 4.06 2.38
N PHE A 207 -6.36 2.73 2.30
CA PHE A 207 -6.99 1.81 3.26
C PHE A 207 -6.07 1.38 4.42
N ARG A 208 -5.01 2.14 4.66
CA ARG A 208 -4.11 1.91 5.79
C ARG A 208 -4.86 2.01 7.13
N THR A 209 -4.89 0.91 7.90
CA THR A 209 -5.56 0.82 9.21
C THR A 209 -4.61 0.90 10.42
N GLY A 210 -3.29 1.00 10.20
CA GLY A 210 -2.27 1.11 11.28
C GLY A 210 -0.89 1.61 10.82
N GLY A 211 0.02 1.82 11.79
CA GLY A 211 1.38 2.35 11.62
C GLY A 211 1.50 3.88 11.66
N GLU A 212 2.73 4.41 11.57
CA GLU A 212 3.04 5.85 11.67
C GLU A 212 2.33 6.73 10.62
N PRO A 213 1.45 7.68 11.01
CA PRO A 213 0.64 8.45 10.06
C PRO A 213 1.42 9.55 9.30
N TRP A 214 2.67 9.81 9.67
CA TRP A 214 3.53 10.83 9.08
C TRP A 214 4.40 10.28 7.96
N PHE A 215 4.89 11.20 7.11
CA PHE A 215 5.94 10.92 6.13
C PHE A 215 7.23 11.59 6.63
N SER A 216 8.30 10.84 6.90
CA SER A 216 9.49 11.38 7.60
C SER A 216 10.11 12.54 6.82
N TYR A 217 10.11 12.45 5.49
CA TYR A 217 10.65 13.47 4.59
C TYR A 217 9.84 14.78 4.60
N ASN A 218 8.59 14.76 5.08
CA ASN A 218 7.78 15.94 5.34
C ASN A 218 6.60 15.61 6.27
N PHE A 219 6.82 15.66 7.59
CA PHE A 219 5.79 15.21 8.55
C PHE A 219 4.46 15.98 8.42
N HIS A 220 4.53 17.22 7.95
CA HIS A 220 3.36 18.08 7.79
C HIS A 220 2.39 17.55 6.73
N THR A 221 2.81 16.68 5.80
CA THR A 221 1.92 16.18 4.74
C THR A 221 0.91 15.13 5.23
N TRP A 222 0.87 14.76 6.51
CA TRP A 222 -0.08 13.79 7.08
C TRP A 222 -1.56 14.06 6.73
N SER A 223 -1.93 15.31 6.43
CA SER A 223 -3.29 15.66 6.01
C SER A 223 -3.64 15.21 4.58
N ILE A 224 -2.66 14.91 3.72
CA ILE A 224 -2.89 14.57 2.30
C ILE A 224 -3.61 13.22 2.11
N PRO A 225 -3.24 12.14 2.82
CA PRO A 225 -4.01 10.90 2.79
C PRO A 225 -5.43 11.07 3.33
N VAL A 226 -5.60 11.89 4.37
CA VAL A 226 -6.92 12.25 4.93
C VAL A 226 -7.77 12.99 3.89
N GLU A 227 -7.17 13.94 3.17
CA GLU A 227 -7.78 14.65 2.04
C GLU A 227 -8.25 13.72 0.92
N PHE A 228 -7.46 12.68 0.61
CA PHE A 228 -7.86 11.68 -0.36
C PHE A 228 -8.99 10.78 0.16
N ARG A 229 -8.95 10.33 1.43
CA ARG A 229 -10.03 9.57 2.07
C ARG A 229 -11.35 10.34 2.08
N GLY A 230 -11.31 11.60 2.48
CA GLY A 230 -12.47 12.50 2.44
C GLY A 230 -12.98 12.70 1.02
N SER A 231 -12.09 12.77 0.03
CA SER A 231 -12.50 12.85 -1.39
C SER A 231 -13.28 11.61 -1.85
N ILE A 232 -12.83 10.40 -1.47
CA ILE A 232 -13.54 9.15 -1.78
C ILE A 232 -14.92 9.15 -1.12
N LEU A 233 -15.00 9.50 0.17
CA LEU A 233 -16.26 9.62 0.91
C LEU A 233 -17.25 10.50 0.15
N ILE A 234 -16.84 11.69 -0.28
CA ILE A 234 -17.74 12.60 -1.01
C ILE A 234 -18.20 12.01 -2.35
N TYR A 235 -17.30 11.44 -3.14
CA TYR A 235 -17.69 10.88 -4.44
C TYR A 235 -18.62 9.68 -4.30
N THR A 236 -18.39 8.79 -3.33
CA THR A 236 -19.26 7.63 -3.09
C THR A 236 -20.60 8.04 -2.50
N THR A 237 -20.63 9.00 -1.57
CA THR A 237 -21.86 9.54 -1.00
C THR A 237 -22.71 10.24 -2.05
N LEU A 238 -22.12 11.05 -2.93
CA LEU A 238 -22.84 11.72 -4.01
C LEU A 238 -23.37 10.74 -5.06
N ALA A 239 -22.64 9.66 -5.34
CA ALA A 239 -23.14 8.57 -6.18
C ALA A 239 -24.35 7.88 -5.53
N ALA A 240 -24.25 7.55 -4.23
CA ALA A 240 -25.32 6.90 -3.49
C ALA A 240 -26.58 7.78 -3.38
N PHE A 241 -26.40 9.08 -3.13
CA PHE A 241 -27.52 10.02 -2.95
C PHE A 241 -28.03 10.61 -4.28
N SER A 242 -27.44 10.24 -5.42
CA SER A 242 -27.78 10.78 -6.75
C SER A 242 -29.24 10.59 -7.15
N ARG A 243 -29.93 9.58 -6.58
CA ARG A 243 -31.34 9.26 -6.84
C ARG A 243 -32.29 9.69 -5.73
N CYS A 244 -31.77 10.23 -4.62
CA CYS A 244 -32.59 10.70 -3.51
C CYS A 244 -33.38 11.95 -3.91
N THR A 245 -34.60 12.09 -3.37
CA THR A 245 -35.31 13.37 -3.43
C THR A 245 -34.55 14.44 -2.64
N ARG A 246 -34.78 15.72 -2.93
CA ARG A 246 -34.09 16.86 -2.27
C ARG A 246 -34.05 16.71 -0.74
N ASN A 247 -35.21 16.53 -0.11
CA ASN A 247 -35.31 16.45 1.35
C ASN A 247 -34.67 15.18 1.89
N ALA A 248 -34.84 14.04 1.20
CA ALA A 248 -34.21 12.78 1.61
C ALA A 248 -32.69 12.91 1.57
N ARG A 249 -32.13 13.50 0.52
CA ARG A 249 -30.69 13.76 0.40
C ARG A 249 -30.18 14.62 1.56
N LEU A 250 -30.80 15.77 1.83
CA LEU A 250 -30.39 16.64 2.94
C LEU A 250 -30.44 15.92 4.31
N TRP A 251 -31.46 15.09 4.54
CA TRP A 251 -31.53 14.27 5.76
C TRP A 251 -30.46 13.17 5.81
N CYS A 252 -30.13 12.56 4.68
CA CYS A 252 -29.02 11.60 4.60
C CYS A 252 -27.66 12.28 4.85
N GLU A 253 -27.43 13.48 4.31
CA GLU A 253 -26.22 14.26 4.57
C GLU A 253 -26.09 14.64 6.06
N VAL A 254 -27.17 15.17 6.67
CA VAL A 254 -27.20 15.47 8.11
C VAL A 254 -27.04 14.20 8.94
N GLY A 255 -27.69 13.11 8.57
CA GLY A 255 -27.57 11.82 9.25
C GLY A 255 -26.14 11.29 9.21
N LEU A 256 -25.43 11.47 8.09
CA LEU A 256 -24.03 11.08 7.94
C LEU A 256 -23.11 11.92 8.84
N ILE A 257 -23.33 13.24 8.92
CA ILE A 257 -22.60 14.13 9.83
C ILE A 257 -22.83 13.72 11.29
N VAL A 258 -24.08 13.47 11.69
CA VAL A 258 -24.43 13.04 13.05
C VAL A 258 -23.80 11.68 13.37
N TYR A 259 -23.82 10.74 12.43
CA TYR A 259 -23.19 9.44 12.59
C TYR A 259 -21.69 9.56 12.87
N PHE A 260 -20.97 10.32 12.03
CA PHE A 260 -19.53 10.52 12.19
C PHE A 260 -19.12 11.35 13.41
N MET A 261 -20.03 12.13 13.99
CA MET A 261 -19.74 12.99 15.14
C MET A 261 -20.14 12.37 16.47
N TYR A 262 -21.25 11.63 16.52
CA TYR A 262 -21.84 11.14 17.77
C TYR A 262 -21.82 9.62 17.92
N ILE A 263 -21.67 8.85 16.84
CA ILE A 263 -21.76 7.39 16.87
C ILE A 263 -20.39 6.74 16.70
N VAL A 264 -19.58 7.23 15.75
CA VAL A 264 -18.22 6.74 15.48
C VAL A 264 -17.20 7.87 15.61
N ASP A 265 -15.93 7.54 15.84
CA ASP A 265 -14.83 8.53 15.87
C ASP A 265 -14.43 8.95 14.45
N GLY A 266 -15.31 9.67 13.77
CA GLY A 266 -15.21 10.00 12.34
C GLY A 266 -15.14 11.51 12.05
N LEU A 267 -14.60 12.33 12.96
CA LEU A 267 -14.73 13.79 12.89
C LEU A 267 -14.22 14.40 11.57
N PHE A 268 -13.11 13.90 11.01
CA PHE A 268 -12.65 14.36 9.69
C PHE A 268 -13.67 14.03 8.59
N CYS A 269 -14.33 12.86 8.63
CA CYS A 269 -15.40 12.53 7.69
C CYS A 269 -16.60 13.48 7.83
N ALA A 270 -16.90 13.92 9.06
CA ALA A 270 -17.93 14.91 9.33
C ALA A 270 -17.58 16.27 8.69
N ASP A 271 -16.32 16.72 8.75
CA ASP A 271 -15.88 17.96 8.09
C ASP A 271 -16.17 17.96 6.58
N PHE A 272 -15.78 16.87 5.89
CA PHE A 272 -16.04 16.72 4.45
C PHE A 272 -17.55 16.69 4.17
N ALA A 273 -18.31 15.90 4.92
CA ALA A 273 -19.77 15.78 4.74
C ALA A 273 -20.49 17.11 4.99
N THR A 274 -20.04 17.90 5.97
CA THR A 274 -20.56 19.26 6.20
C THR A 274 -20.20 20.19 5.05
N GLY A 275 -19.00 20.09 4.49
CA GLY A 275 -18.64 20.81 3.26
C GLY A 275 -19.59 20.52 2.10
N MET A 276 -19.93 19.25 1.90
CA MET A 276 -20.92 18.80 0.91
C MET A 276 -22.32 19.39 1.19
N LEU A 277 -22.78 19.34 2.45
CA LEU A 277 -24.07 19.92 2.85
C LEU A 277 -24.12 21.44 2.62
N LEU A 278 -23.06 22.17 3.00
CA LEU A 278 -22.95 23.61 2.75
C LEU A 278 -23.00 23.91 1.24
N CYS A 279 -22.37 23.08 0.41
CA CYS A 279 -22.45 23.21 -1.04
C CYS A 279 -23.88 22.95 -1.57
N ASP A 280 -24.58 21.93 -1.09
CA ASP A 280 -25.95 21.62 -1.53
C ASP A 280 -26.91 22.75 -1.14
N LEU A 281 -26.81 23.25 0.09
CA LEU A 281 -27.58 24.39 0.57
C LEU A 281 -27.29 25.67 -0.25
N ASP A 282 -26.03 25.93 -0.61
CA ASP A 282 -25.66 27.08 -1.45
C ASP A 282 -26.22 26.97 -2.87
N LEU A 283 -26.30 25.77 -3.45
CA LEU A 283 -26.93 25.53 -4.76
C LEU A 283 -28.47 25.64 -4.68
N LEU A 284 -29.06 25.22 -3.57
CA LEU A 284 -30.50 25.39 -3.31
C LEU A 284 -30.88 26.86 -3.06
N GLU A 285 -30.04 27.64 -2.37
CA GLU A 285 -30.23 29.10 -2.23
C GLU A 285 -30.22 29.78 -3.60
N GLN A 286 -29.34 29.34 -4.51
CA GLN A 286 -29.25 29.88 -5.86
C GLN A 286 -30.47 29.59 -6.73
N SER A 287 -31.08 28.43 -6.55
CA SER A 287 -32.29 28.02 -7.26
C SER A 287 -33.58 28.48 -6.56
N ASN A 288 -33.48 29.29 -5.49
CA ASN A 288 -34.60 29.70 -4.63
C ASN A 288 -35.41 28.51 -4.09
N ASN A 289 -34.75 27.40 -3.82
CA ASN A 289 -35.35 26.12 -3.46
C ASN A 289 -34.91 25.61 -2.08
N LEU A 290 -34.57 26.54 -1.17
CA LEU A 290 -34.20 26.22 0.21
C LEU A 290 -35.38 25.60 1.00
N PRO A 291 -35.10 24.71 1.97
CA PRO A 291 -36.08 24.27 2.96
C PRO A 291 -36.77 25.44 3.68
N HIS A 292 -38.08 25.33 3.89
CA HIS A 292 -38.91 26.42 4.42
C HIS A 292 -38.42 27.00 5.76
N PHE A 293 -37.91 26.15 6.65
CA PHE A 293 -37.39 26.60 7.96
C PHE A 293 -36.14 27.49 7.82
N LEU A 294 -35.25 27.20 6.86
CA LEU A 294 -34.07 28.04 6.57
C LEU A 294 -34.48 29.37 5.94
N THR A 295 -35.46 29.33 5.03
CA THR A 295 -36.03 30.54 4.42
C THR A 295 -36.68 31.45 5.46
N ALA A 296 -37.37 30.88 6.46
CA ALA A 296 -37.96 31.65 7.56
C ALA A 296 -36.90 32.37 8.42
N MET A 297 -35.72 31.78 8.59
CA MET A 297 -34.60 32.38 9.35
C MET A 297 -33.84 33.48 8.57
N SER A 298 -34.13 33.67 7.28
CA SER A 298 -33.47 34.70 6.44
C SER A 298 -33.58 36.12 7.01
N ARG A 299 -34.64 36.44 7.77
CA ARG A 299 -34.83 37.73 8.46
C ARG A 299 -33.71 38.04 9.47
N TYR A 300 -33.13 37.01 10.09
CA TYR A 300 -32.08 37.15 11.10
C TYR A 300 -30.68 36.79 10.58
N LYS A 301 -30.53 36.63 9.25
CA LYS A 301 -29.30 36.17 8.57
C LYS A 301 -28.04 36.91 9.06
N THR A 302 -28.09 38.24 9.12
CA THR A 302 -26.93 39.05 9.54
C THR A 302 -26.53 38.76 10.99
N ILE A 303 -27.47 38.72 11.92
CA ILE A 303 -27.18 38.48 13.34
C ILE A 303 -26.65 37.05 13.53
N LEU A 304 -27.30 36.08 12.89
CA LEU A 304 -26.91 34.67 12.96
C LEU A 304 -25.49 34.44 12.46
N PHE A 305 -25.13 34.90 11.26
CA PHE A 305 -23.80 34.63 10.70
C PHE A 305 -22.68 35.39 11.44
N ASN A 306 -22.96 36.57 12.01
CA ASN A 306 -21.99 37.25 12.89
C ASN A 306 -21.81 36.48 14.21
N ALA A 307 -22.89 35.97 14.81
CA ALA A 307 -22.79 35.13 16.01
C ALA A 307 -22.00 33.84 15.73
N LEU A 308 -22.32 33.14 14.63
CA LEU A 308 -21.58 31.96 14.19
C LEU A 308 -20.10 32.28 13.96
N PHE A 309 -19.77 33.41 13.35
CA PHE A 309 -18.38 33.83 13.15
C PHE A 309 -17.65 34.03 14.48
N ILE A 310 -18.23 34.78 15.42
CA ILE A 310 -17.63 35.04 16.74
C ILE A 310 -17.45 33.72 17.51
N THR A 311 -18.48 32.87 17.53
CA THR A 311 -18.40 31.55 18.16
C THR A 311 -17.36 30.68 17.49
N GLY A 312 -17.28 30.68 16.16
CA GLY A 312 -16.29 29.90 15.42
C GLY A 312 -14.85 30.33 15.72
N MET A 313 -14.60 31.65 15.80
CA MET A 313 -13.29 32.19 16.17
C MET A 313 -12.91 31.85 17.63
N TYR A 314 -13.89 31.78 18.53
CA TYR A 314 -13.67 31.32 19.90
C TYR A 314 -13.35 29.83 19.96
N LEU A 315 -14.19 28.99 19.32
CA LEU A 315 -14.04 27.53 19.30
C LEU A 315 -12.75 27.08 18.60
N GLY A 316 -12.28 27.82 17.59
CA GLY A 316 -11.01 27.57 16.91
C GLY A 316 -9.79 27.69 17.83
N GLY A 317 -9.94 28.36 18.98
CA GLY A 317 -8.92 28.48 20.03
C GLY A 317 -9.01 27.44 21.14
N VAL A 318 -9.60 26.26 20.88
CA VAL A 318 -9.71 25.17 21.86
C VAL A 318 -8.34 24.71 22.37
N PRO A 319 -8.12 24.53 23.70
CA PRO A 319 -6.92 23.89 24.21
C PRO A 319 -6.64 22.56 23.51
N SER A 320 -5.45 22.40 22.94
CA SER A 320 -5.04 21.23 22.15
C SER A 320 -3.83 20.49 22.68
N TYR A 321 -3.21 21.00 23.76
CA TYR A 321 -2.01 20.41 24.36
C TYR A 321 -2.22 18.96 24.85
N SER A 322 -3.41 18.67 25.40
CA SER A 322 -3.76 17.33 25.91
C SER A 322 -5.19 16.97 25.53
N SER A 323 -5.43 15.67 25.31
CA SER A 323 -6.76 15.09 25.12
C SER A 323 -7.48 14.80 26.44
N ASP A 324 -6.87 15.08 27.59
CA ASP A 324 -7.51 14.94 28.90
C ASP A 324 -8.56 16.05 29.12
N ILE A 325 -9.80 15.62 29.36
CA ILE A 325 -10.93 16.51 29.58
C ILE A 325 -10.79 17.33 30.87
N THR A 326 -10.00 16.87 31.85
CA THR A 326 -9.75 17.61 33.10
C THR A 326 -9.06 18.94 32.81
N ILE A 327 -8.08 18.93 31.91
CA ILE A 327 -7.33 20.13 31.48
C ILE A 327 -8.26 21.12 30.78
N LEU A 328 -9.21 20.64 29.97
CA LEU A 328 -10.23 21.49 29.35
C LEU A 328 -11.18 22.08 30.39
N ASN A 329 -11.54 21.31 31.42
CA ASN A 329 -12.42 21.78 32.49
C ASN A 329 -11.76 22.84 33.38
N GLU A 330 -10.47 22.67 33.68
CA GLU A 330 -9.65 23.62 34.45
C GLU A 330 -9.29 24.88 33.66
N SER A 331 -9.36 24.82 32.33
CA SER A 331 -9.06 25.95 31.45
C SER A 331 -10.12 27.06 31.57
N PRO A 332 -9.72 28.30 31.93
CA PRO A 332 -10.65 29.43 32.01
C PRO A 332 -11.42 29.64 30.69
N GLY A 333 -12.75 29.74 30.78
CA GLY A 333 -13.64 29.90 29.62
C GLY A 333 -14.06 28.58 28.94
N TRP A 334 -13.51 27.43 29.33
CA TRP A 334 -13.79 26.14 28.69
C TRP A 334 -14.52 25.12 29.58
N SER A 335 -14.66 25.41 30.88
CA SER A 335 -15.32 24.53 31.84
C SER A 335 -16.73 24.08 31.42
N LEU A 336 -17.60 25.01 31.02
CA LEU A 336 -18.96 24.65 30.56
C LEU A 336 -18.93 23.85 29.25
N LEU A 337 -18.01 24.19 28.35
CA LEU A 337 -17.90 23.52 27.06
C LEU A 337 -17.43 22.07 27.23
N SER A 338 -16.63 21.76 28.26
CA SER A 338 -16.15 20.40 28.53
C SER A 338 -17.28 19.36 28.67
N ILE A 339 -18.48 19.80 29.08
CA ILE A 339 -19.67 18.93 29.23
C ILE A 339 -20.31 18.57 27.89
N LEU A 340 -20.11 19.39 26.84
CA LEU A 340 -20.74 19.21 25.53
C LEU A 340 -20.03 18.21 24.62
N LYS A 341 -18.88 17.69 25.05
CA LYS A 341 -18.06 16.74 24.29
C LYS A 341 -18.80 15.40 24.12
N PRO A 342 -19.02 14.92 22.88
CA PRO A 342 -19.67 13.63 22.67
C PRO A 342 -18.76 12.46 23.08
N GLN A 343 -19.37 11.32 23.46
CA GLN A 343 -18.63 10.12 23.83
C GLN A 343 -17.70 9.63 22.70
N ALA A 344 -18.17 9.69 21.45
CA ALA A 344 -17.47 9.16 20.29
C ALA A 344 -16.19 9.93 19.91
N ALA A 345 -16.08 11.22 20.26
CA ALA A 345 -14.89 12.01 19.96
C ALA A 345 -13.76 11.69 20.95
N PHE A 346 -12.80 10.85 20.60
CA PHE A 346 -11.73 10.50 21.55
C PHE A 346 -10.82 11.69 21.86
N ASP A 347 -10.41 12.44 20.84
CA ASP A 347 -9.75 13.73 20.99
C ASP A 347 -10.78 14.86 20.82
N PHE A 348 -11.12 15.51 21.94
CA PHE A 348 -12.18 16.52 21.99
C PHE A 348 -11.88 17.75 21.14
N LYS A 349 -10.60 18.05 20.82
CA LYS A 349 -10.25 19.27 20.09
C LYS A 349 -10.89 19.27 18.70
N TRP A 350 -10.90 18.12 18.04
CA TRP A 350 -11.46 17.98 16.69
C TRP A 350 -12.97 18.22 16.66
N PHE A 351 -13.69 17.95 17.75
CA PHE A 351 -15.13 18.25 17.85
C PHE A 351 -15.40 19.76 17.85
N TYR A 352 -14.63 20.54 18.62
CA TYR A 352 -14.79 22.00 18.63
C TYR A 352 -14.26 22.64 17.35
N LEU A 353 -13.16 22.10 16.79
CA LEU A 353 -12.62 22.56 15.51
C LEU A 353 -13.58 22.31 14.35
N PHE A 354 -14.33 21.20 14.34
CA PHE A 354 -15.40 20.93 13.36
C PHE A 354 -16.42 22.07 13.33
N TRP A 355 -16.95 22.46 14.50
CA TRP A 355 -17.91 23.56 14.61
C TRP A 355 -17.28 24.89 14.24
N ALA A 356 -16.04 25.14 14.66
CA ALA A 356 -15.29 26.34 14.32
C ALA A 356 -15.14 26.51 12.80
N ALA A 357 -14.71 25.47 12.10
CA ALA A 357 -14.49 25.48 10.66
C ALA A 357 -15.81 25.60 9.90
N THR A 358 -16.83 24.86 10.33
CA THR A 358 -18.18 24.93 9.76
C THR A 358 -18.74 26.34 9.84
N PHE A 359 -18.67 26.97 11.02
CA PHE A 359 -19.18 28.32 11.22
C PHE A 359 -18.38 29.35 10.43
N LEU A 360 -17.06 29.23 10.37
CA LEU A 360 -16.22 30.12 9.58
C LEU A 360 -16.56 30.04 8.08
N VAL A 361 -16.57 28.84 7.50
CA VAL A 361 -16.85 28.63 6.07
C VAL A 361 -18.27 29.07 5.71
N ALA A 362 -19.24 28.80 6.58
CA ALA A 362 -20.63 29.23 6.37
C ALA A 362 -20.77 30.77 6.43
N SER A 363 -20.07 31.44 7.34
CA SER A 363 -20.20 32.89 7.57
C SER A 363 -19.52 33.76 6.53
N ILE A 364 -18.36 33.37 5.99
CA ILE A 364 -17.58 34.18 5.03
C ILE A 364 -18.41 34.76 3.88
N PRO A 365 -19.12 33.95 3.07
CA PRO A 365 -19.91 34.47 1.94
C PRO A 365 -21.07 35.40 2.36
N ARG A 366 -21.46 35.41 3.64
CA ARG A 366 -22.59 36.19 4.17
C ARG A 366 -22.16 37.46 4.91
N ILE A 367 -20.88 37.61 5.23
CA ILE A 367 -20.31 38.78 5.88
C ILE A 367 -19.46 39.57 4.86
N SER A 368 -19.93 40.74 4.47
CA SER A 368 -19.39 41.51 3.33
C SER A 368 -17.90 41.86 3.47
N TRP A 369 -17.47 42.32 4.64
CA TRP A 369 -16.07 42.71 4.88
C TRP A 369 -15.14 41.49 4.89
N LEU A 370 -15.61 40.37 5.43
CA LEU A 370 -14.84 39.14 5.54
C LEU A 370 -14.68 38.48 4.16
N ARG A 371 -15.75 38.44 3.38
CA ARG A 371 -15.70 38.07 1.96
C ARG A 371 -14.72 38.95 1.18
N SER A 372 -14.83 40.27 1.33
CA SER A 372 -13.96 41.23 0.64
C SER A 372 -12.50 41.05 1.02
N PHE A 373 -12.20 40.74 2.29
CA PHE A 373 -10.86 40.43 2.76
C PHE A 373 -10.26 39.23 2.01
N PHE A 374 -10.98 38.10 1.93
CA PHE A 374 -10.51 36.91 1.21
C PHE A 374 -10.49 37.09 -0.32
N GLU A 375 -11.25 38.04 -0.86
CA GLU A 375 -11.22 38.41 -2.29
C GLU A 375 -10.10 39.42 -2.63
N THR A 376 -9.29 39.88 -1.66
CA THR A 376 -8.14 40.76 -1.94
C THR A 376 -7.08 40.07 -2.81
N ASN A 377 -6.36 40.85 -3.63
CA ASN A 377 -5.28 40.34 -4.48
C ASN A 377 -4.23 39.53 -3.72
N PHE A 378 -3.91 39.94 -2.49
CA PHE A 378 -2.98 39.22 -1.63
C PHE A 378 -3.48 37.82 -1.28
N ASN A 379 -4.73 37.70 -0.81
CA ASN A 379 -5.31 36.41 -0.47
C ASN A 379 -5.57 35.55 -1.70
N GLN A 380 -5.94 36.14 -2.84
CA GLN A 380 -6.06 35.42 -4.10
C GLN A 380 -4.70 34.87 -4.59
N TYR A 381 -3.62 35.64 -4.42
CA TYR A 381 -2.27 35.17 -4.71
C TYR A 381 -1.86 34.02 -3.79
N LEU A 382 -2.07 34.16 -2.48
CA LEU A 382 -1.85 33.06 -1.54
C LEU A 382 -2.69 31.84 -1.89
N GLY A 383 -3.94 32.04 -2.32
CA GLY A 383 -4.85 30.98 -2.77
C GLY A 383 -4.33 30.22 -3.99
N ARG A 384 -3.70 30.91 -4.95
CA ARG A 384 -3.06 30.30 -6.13
C ARG A 384 -1.90 29.38 -5.73
N ILE A 385 -1.05 29.80 -4.78
CA ILE A 385 0.15 29.06 -4.39
C ILE A 385 -0.04 28.15 -3.16
N SER A 386 -1.24 28.12 -2.57
CA SER A 386 -1.46 27.59 -1.22
C SER A 386 -1.04 26.13 -1.05
N PHE A 387 -1.27 25.30 -2.08
CA PHE A 387 -0.92 23.88 -2.01
C PHE A 387 0.59 23.69 -2.03
N ALA A 388 1.29 24.32 -2.98
CA ALA A 388 2.74 24.31 -3.02
C ALA A 388 3.36 24.91 -1.74
N PHE A 389 2.82 26.03 -1.25
CA PHE A 389 3.25 26.69 -0.02
C PHE A 389 3.13 25.75 1.20
N TYR A 390 2.01 25.02 1.30
CA TYR A 390 1.81 23.97 2.30
C TYR A 390 2.82 22.81 2.14
N LEU A 391 3.24 22.45 0.93
CA LEU A 391 4.21 21.37 0.76
C LEU A 391 5.64 21.81 1.09
N VAL A 392 6.05 23.03 0.73
CA VAL A 392 7.46 23.45 0.84
C VAL A 392 7.84 24.04 2.20
N HIS A 393 6.89 24.51 3.00
CA HIS A 393 7.21 25.18 4.27
C HIS A 393 7.98 24.27 5.25
N GLY A 394 7.59 23.00 5.38
CA GLY A 394 8.26 22.04 6.26
C GLY A 394 9.71 21.77 5.87
N PRO A 395 9.98 21.33 4.63
CA PRO A 395 11.34 21.16 4.11
C PRO A 395 12.21 22.42 4.25
N LEU A 396 11.66 23.61 4.00
CA LEU A 396 12.39 24.87 4.15
C LEU A 396 12.65 25.24 5.62
N LEU A 397 11.69 24.98 6.51
CA LEU A 397 11.86 25.16 7.95
C LEU A 397 12.96 24.24 8.49
N ARG A 398 12.98 22.96 8.10
CA ARG A 398 13.98 21.97 8.55
C ARG A 398 15.36 22.13 7.90
N SER A 399 15.48 22.95 6.85
CA SER A 399 16.76 23.23 6.17
C SER A 399 17.27 24.64 6.43
N LEU A 400 16.67 25.65 5.79
CA LEU A 400 17.08 27.04 5.92
C LEU A 400 16.62 27.63 7.25
N GLY A 401 15.39 27.35 7.68
CA GLY A 401 14.83 27.83 8.95
C GLY A 401 15.70 27.46 10.13
N ASP A 402 16.02 26.17 10.26
CA ASP A 402 16.88 25.61 11.30
C ASP A 402 18.20 26.38 11.48
N ARG A 403 18.87 26.73 10.37
CA ARG A 403 20.12 27.51 10.35
C ARG A 403 19.94 28.97 10.71
N VAL A 404 18.94 29.63 10.12
CA VAL A 404 18.68 31.06 10.36
C VAL A 404 18.28 31.28 11.81
N TYR A 405 17.48 30.39 12.38
CA TYR A 405 17.09 30.48 13.77
C TYR A 405 18.23 30.16 14.75
N ALA A 406 19.07 29.17 14.45
CA ALA A 406 20.30 28.90 15.23
C ALA A 406 21.24 30.12 15.24
N ALA A 407 21.34 30.84 14.10
CA ALA A 407 22.15 32.05 13.97
C ALA A 407 21.71 33.18 14.89
N VAL A 408 20.41 33.34 15.10
CA VAL A 408 19.86 34.41 15.95
C VAL A 408 19.66 34.01 17.42
N GLY A 409 20.06 32.80 17.81
CA GLY A 409 20.09 32.35 19.20
C GLY A 409 18.94 31.44 19.65
N TRP A 410 18.23 30.82 18.71
CA TRP A 410 17.31 29.71 18.99
C TRP A 410 18.03 28.37 18.74
N VAL A 411 18.78 27.94 19.74
CA VAL A 411 19.72 26.80 19.64
C VAL A 411 19.12 25.54 20.26
N LYS A 412 19.25 24.39 19.59
CA LYS A 412 18.90 23.06 20.08
C LYS A 412 20.16 22.21 20.29
N GLU A 413 20.07 21.15 21.09
CA GLU A 413 21.22 20.25 21.33
C GLU A 413 21.79 19.66 20.03
N SER A 414 20.92 19.32 19.08
CA SER A 414 21.30 18.80 17.76
C SER A 414 22.10 19.78 16.90
N HIS A 415 22.07 21.09 17.18
CA HIS A 415 22.83 22.08 16.41
C HIS A 415 24.33 21.95 16.67
N ALA A 416 24.73 21.52 17.87
CA ALA A 416 26.14 21.36 18.22
C ALA A 416 26.84 20.31 17.34
N SER A 417 26.12 19.27 16.94
CA SER A 417 26.62 18.20 16.06
C SER A 417 26.36 18.48 14.58
N ASN A 418 25.26 19.15 14.22
CA ASN A 418 24.81 19.27 12.83
C ASN A 418 25.21 20.59 12.13
N ILE A 419 25.21 21.72 12.86
CA ILE A 419 25.47 23.06 12.31
C ILE A 419 26.23 23.98 13.30
N PRO A 420 27.37 23.56 13.88
CA PRO A 420 28.04 24.31 14.94
C PRO A 420 28.48 25.73 14.51
N ALA A 421 28.81 25.92 13.23
CA ALA A 421 29.21 27.22 12.68
C ALA A 421 28.06 28.25 12.61
N TRP A 422 26.81 27.80 12.70
CA TRP A 422 25.63 28.67 12.66
C TRP A 422 25.16 29.09 14.05
N ILE A 423 25.66 28.47 15.12
CA ILE A 423 25.19 28.77 16.48
C ILE A 423 25.60 30.19 16.87
N ASN A 424 24.63 31.03 17.22
CA ASN A 424 24.84 32.38 17.75
C ASN A 424 25.75 33.26 16.86
N LEU A 425 25.61 33.16 15.53
CA LEU A 425 26.37 34.01 14.61
C LEU A 425 25.98 35.49 14.70
N LEU A 426 24.69 35.77 14.94
CA LEU A 426 24.14 37.11 15.15
C LEU A 426 23.03 37.01 16.22
N PRO A 427 23.37 36.78 17.50
CA PRO A 427 22.39 36.53 18.54
C PRO A 427 21.50 37.76 18.73
N LEU A 428 20.19 37.56 18.64
CA LEU A 428 19.20 38.62 18.79
C LEU A 428 18.53 38.53 20.17
N PRO A 429 18.14 39.67 20.76
CA PRO A 429 17.43 39.67 22.03
C PRO A 429 16.04 39.02 21.87
N LYS A 430 15.70 38.12 22.79
CA LYS A 430 14.37 37.49 22.91
C LYS A 430 13.37 38.40 23.65
N THR A 431 13.50 39.71 23.46
CA THR A 431 12.68 40.72 24.12
C THR A 431 11.36 40.91 23.37
N GLY A 432 10.25 40.82 24.07
CA GLY A 432 8.90 41.04 23.53
C GLY A 432 7.86 40.18 24.23
N PRO A 433 6.56 40.40 23.97
CA PRO A 433 5.54 39.45 24.37
C PRO A 433 5.70 38.14 23.59
N PHE A 434 5.35 37.02 24.24
CA PHE A 434 5.53 35.68 23.70
C PHE A 434 4.92 35.53 22.29
N GLY A 435 5.71 35.07 21.32
CA GLY A 435 5.36 34.96 19.90
C GLY A 435 5.55 36.24 19.06
N LEU A 436 5.88 37.37 19.68
CA LEU A 436 6.14 38.67 19.02
C LEU A 436 7.58 39.17 19.24
N GLU A 437 8.49 38.28 19.59
CA GLU A 437 9.90 38.58 19.84
C GLU A 437 10.60 39.05 18.56
N LEU A 438 11.50 40.02 18.70
CA LEU A 438 12.33 40.49 17.58
C LEU A 438 13.18 39.36 16.98
N SER A 439 13.69 38.47 17.83
CA SER A 439 14.44 37.27 17.43
C SER A 439 13.62 36.25 16.63
N PHE A 440 12.28 36.33 16.63
CA PHE A 440 11.41 35.53 15.78
C PHE A 440 11.08 36.23 14.45
N TRP A 441 10.67 37.51 14.51
CA TRP A 441 10.20 38.25 13.34
C TRP A 441 11.30 38.70 12.38
N LEU A 442 12.52 38.96 12.86
CA LEU A 442 13.64 39.33 11.98
C LEU A 442 14.04 38.19 11.02
N PRO A 443 14.19 36.92 11.48
CA PRO A 443 14.31 35.77 10.57
C PRO A 443 13.19 35.66 9.52
N GLN A 444 11.95 36.01 9.88
CA GLN A 444 10.81 35.91 8.97
C GLN A 444 10.90 36.86 7.77
N LEU A 445 11.65 37.96 7.87
CA LEU A 445 11.93 38.83 6.73
C LEU A 445 12.75 38.13 5.63
N ILE A 446 13.40 37.02 5.94
CA ILE A 446 14.14 36.18 5.01
C ILE A 446 13.35 34.91 4.69
N LEU A 447 12.87 34.20 5.73
CA LEU A 447 12.25 32.89 5.58
C LEU A 447 10.92 32.93 4.82
N LEU A 448 10.05 33.90 5.12
CA LEU A 448 8.73 33.98 4.48
C LEU A 448 8.82 34.33 2.99
N PRO A 449 9.58 35.36 2.56
CA PRO A 449 9.74 35.65 1.13
C PRO A 449 10.36 34.50 0.34
N ILE A 450 11.36 33.81 0.91
CA ILE A 450 11.97 32.64 0.26
C ILE A 450 10.95 31.51 0.13
N THR A 451 10.17 31.23 1.17
CA THR A 451 9.15 30.18 1.13
C THR A 451 8.06 30.50 0.10
N ILE A 452 7.60 31.75 0.03
CA ILE A 452 6.64 32.20 -0.99
C ILE A 452 7.23 32.07 -2.41
N TRP A 453 8.50 32.42 -2.59
CA TRP A 453 9.17 32.32 -3.88
C TRP A 453 9.33 30.87 -4.34
N VAL A 454 9.78 29.97 -3.46
CA VAL A 454 9.88 28.53 -3.76
C VAL A 454 8.51 27.92 -4.02
N ALA A 455 7.47 28.36 -3.28
CA ALA A 455 6.10 27.94 -3.50
C ALA A 455 5.59 28.37 -4.90
N ASP A 456 5.88 29.59 -5.35
CA ASP A 456 5.47 30.07 -6.67
C ASP A 456 6.14 29.31 -7.82
N ILE A 457 7.43 28.99 -7.67
CA ILE A 457 8.16 28.11 -8.60
C ILE A 457 7.52 26.72 -8.62
N THR A 458 7.27 26.14 -7.44
CA THR A 458 6.66 24.82 -7.29
C THR A 458 5.24 24.79 -7.88
N THR A 459 4.44 25.85 -7.69
CA THR A 459 3.11 25.97 -8.29
C THR A 459 3.20 25.96 -9.82
N SER A 460 4.12 26.74 -10.38
CA SER A 460 4.24 26.89 -11.84
C SER A 460 4.85 25.66 -12.53
N LEU A 461 5.77 24.96 -11.86
CA LEU A 461 6.50 23.82 -12.43
C LEU A 461 5.91 22.45 -12.11
N ILE A 462 5.20 22.33 -10.98
CA ILE A 462 4.77 21.04 -10.45
C ILE A 462 3.24 21.01 -10.29
N ASP A 463 2.65 21.94 -9.53
CA ASP A 463 1.21 21.89 -9.21
C ASP A 463 0.30 22.13 -10.44
N GLU A 464 0.47 23.26 -11.15
CA GLU A 464 -0.32 23.59 -12.34
C GLU A 464 -0.19 22.53 -13.46
N PRO A 465 1.03 22.05 -13.81
CA PRO A 465 1.19 20.97 -14.77
C PRO A 465 0.55 19.65 -14.32
N SER A 466 0.59 19.32 -13.02
CA SER A 466 -0.07 18.12 -12.48
C SER A 466 -1.59 18.19 -12.67
N TYR A 467 -2.18 19.39 -12.57
CA TYR A 467 -3.58 19.63 -12.88
C TYR A 467 -3.89 19.50 -14.39
N ILE A 468 -3.05 20.05 -15.26
CA ILE A 468 -3.25 20.01 -16.72
C ILE A 468 -3.09 18.58 -17.25
N PHE A 469 -2.03 17.87 -16.84
CA PHE A 469 -1.74 16.49 -17.22
C PHE A 469 -2.91 15.54 -16.90
N THR A 470 -3.66 15.85 -15.85
CA THR A 470 -4.78 15.02 -15.42
C THR A 470 -6.08 15.33 -16.19
N THR A 471 -6.25 16.49 -16.85
CA THR A 471 -7.52 16.88 -17.52
C THR A 471 -7.77 16.23 -18.91
N PRO A 472 -9.04 15.89 -19.26
CA PRO A 472 -9.39 15.21 -20.52
C PRO A 472 -9.10 15.98 -21.81
N ASP A 473 -9.04 17.31 -21.78
CA ASP A 473 -8.86 18.14 -23.00
C ASP A 473 -7.40 18.35 -23.41
N PHE A 474 -6.45 18.07 -22.50
CA PHE A 474 -5.01 18.04 -22.78
C PHE A 474 -4.48 16.62 -23.09
N LEU A 475 -5.34 15.63 -22.88
CA LEU A 475 -5.17 14.27 -23.38
C LEU A 475 -5.52 14.31 -24.89
N PRO A 476 -4.57 13.99 -25.78
CA PRO A 476 -4.79 14.08 -27.22
C PRO A 476 -6.01 13.23 -27.61
N SER A 477 -6.62 13.48 -28.79
CA SER A 477 -7.74 12.67 -29.30
C SER A 477 -7.43 11.16 -29.26
N SER A 478 -6.15 10.76 -29.27
CA SER A 478 -5.66 9.39 -29.08
C SER A 478 -5.80 8.82 -27.65
N VAL A 479 -5.94 9.64 -26.60
CA VAL A 479 -6.21 9.19 -25.22
C VAL A 479 -7.69 9.30 -24.84
N LYS A 480 -8.45 10.25 -25.44
CA LYS A 480 -9.91 10.13 -25.49
C LYS A 480 -10.31 8.84 -26.22
N VAL A 481 -9.61 8.49 -27.30
CA VAL A 481 -9.72 7.20 -27.98
C VAL A 481 -9.18 6.05 -27.15
N PHE A 482 -8.12 6.19 -26.34
CA PHE A 482 -7.68 5.11 -25.41
C PHE A 482 -8.69 4.83 -24.29
N LEU A 483 -9.32 5.87 -23.72
CA LEU A 483 -10.38 5.75 -22.71
C LEU A 483 -11.73 5.32 -23.30
N TRP A 484 -11.99 5.62 -24.58
CA TRP A 484 -13.20 5.21 -25.31
C TRP A 484 -13.04 3.84 -26.03
N GLN A 485 -11.81 3.42 -26.36
CA GLN A 485 -11.46 2.10 -26.94
C GLN A 485 -11.43 0.99 -25.89
N LEU A 486 -11.57 1.31 -24.59
CA LEU A 486 -12.01 0.32 -23.59
C LEU A 486 -13.46 -0.15 -23.82
N TYR A 487 -14.18 0.41 -24.81
CA TYR A 487 -15.56 0.06 -25.15
C TYR A 487 -15.80 -0.42 -26.61
N THR A 488 -14.79 -0.55 -27.50
CA THR A 488 -14.92 -1.24 -28.83
C THR A 488 -13.55 -1.41 -29.56
N PRO A 489 -13.38 -2.38 -30.49
CA PRO A 489 -12.05 -2.89 -30.88
C PRO A 489 -11.37 -2.22 -32.10
N ARG A 490 -10.03 -2.15 -31.99
CA ARG A 490 -8.90 -2.09 -32.97
C ARG A 490 -8.91 -1.11 -34.16
N ASP A 491 -7.91 -0.21 -34.22
CA ASP A 491 -6.66 -0.39 -35.01
C ASP A 491 -5.79 0.89 -35.04
N ASN A 492 -4.46 0.70 -35.19
CA ASN A 492 -3.38 1.66 -35.51
C ASN A 492 -2.52 2.24 -34.35
N PHE A 493 -1.56 1.44 -33.89
CA PHE A 493 -0.59 1.72 -32.82
C PHE A 493 0.71 2.44 -33.27
N ARG A 494 1.04 2.50 -34.56
CA ARG A 494 2.38 2.93 -35.02
C ARG A 494 2.63 4.45 -35.04
N THR A 495 1.59 5.27 -35.17
CA THR A 495 1.71 6.74 -35.22
C THR A 495 1.63 7.42 -33.85
N MET A 496 1.20 6.70 -32.80
CA MET A 496 1.09 7.18 -31.41
C MET A 496 2.44 7.20 -30.67
N LEU A 497 3.31 6.23 -30.93
CA LEU A 497 4.57 6.06 -30.19
C LEU A 497 5.53 7.26 -30.37
N VAL A 498 5.58 7.82 -31.58
CA VAL A 498 6.55 8.87 -31.93
C VAL A 498 6.19 10.24 -31.32
N LYS A 499 4.91 10.50 -31.03
CA LYS A 499 4.45 11.76 -30.42
C LYS A 499 4.41 11.72 -28.88
N GLY A 500 4.20 10.55 -28.27
CA GLY A 500 4.27 10.35 -26.82
C GLY A 500 5.69 10.48 -26.27
N ILE A 501 6.67 9.94 -26.99
CA ILE A 501 8.10 10.02 -26.65
C ILE A 501 8.59 11.48 -26.63
N ARG A 502 8.11 12.32 -27.57
CA ARG A 502 8.44 13.76 -27.63
C ARG A 502 7.86 14.61 -26.50
N ARG A 503 6.89 14.10 -25.73
CA ARG A 503 6.21 14.83 -24.64
C ARG A 503 6.62 14.34 -23.26
N LEU A 504 6.93 13.05 -23.11
CA LEU A 504 7.65 12.54 -21.94
C LEU A 504 8.99 13.25 -21.77
N THR A 505 9.68 13.60 -22.87
CA THR A 505 10.89 14.41 -22.82
C THR A 505 10.70 15.79 -22.18
N LEU A 506 9.50 16.40 -22.15
CA LEU A 506 9.32 17.70 -21.49
C LEU A 506 9.28 17.62 -19.95
N ILE A 507 9.03 16.44 -19.38
CA ILE A 507 9.00 16.19 -17.92
C ILE A 507 10.26 15.43 -17.50
N LEU A 508 10.67 14.43 -18.28
CA LEU A 508 11.91 13.70 -18.07
C LEU A 508 13.13 14.58 -18.27
N VAL A 509 13.16 15.55 -19.18
CA VAL A 509 14.36 16.38 -19.36
C VAL A 509 14.64 17.26 -18.14
N PRO A 510 13.70 18.02 -17.56
CA PRO A 510 13.97 18.75 -16.32
C PRO A 510 14.34 17.83 -15.15
N VAL A 511 13.64 16.70 -14.98
CA VAL A 511 13.91 15.74 -13.90
C VAL A 511 15.28 15.08 -14.09
N LEU A 512 15.60 14.61 -15.30
CA LEU A 512 16.90 14.04 -15.64
C LEU A 512 18.00 15.09 -15.60
N LEU A 513 17.72 16.36 -15.90
CA LEU A 513 18.70 17.45 -15.84
C LEU A 513 18.99 17.84 -14.39
N VAL A 514 17.99 17.83 -13.50
CA VAL A 514 18.18 17.96 -12.05
C VAL A 514 18.94 16.74 -11.50
N VAL A 515 18.52 15.52 -11.83
CA VAL A 515 19.20 14.27 -11.42
C VAL A 515 20.64 14.23 -11.96
N SER A 516 20.87 14.67 -13.20
CA SER A 516 22.21 14.73 -13.80
C SER A 516 23.05 15.82 -13.17
N ILE A 517 22.50 17.01 -12.88
CA ILE A 517 23.23 18.06 -12.16
C ILE A 517 23.61 17.55 -10.77
N VAL A 518 22.69 16.90 -10.04
CA VAL A 518 22.94 16.29 -8.72
C VAL A 518 24.02 15.20 -8.80
N LEU A 519 23.96 14.32 -9.79
CA LEU A 519 24.96 13.25 -10.01
C LEU A 519 26.33 13.83 -10.44
N ILE A 520 26.34 14.88 -11.25
CA ILE A 520 27.58 15.58 -11.69
C ILE A 520 28.20 16.34 -10.53
N THR A 521 27.40 16.98 -9.66
CA THR A 521 27.92 17.61 -8.44
C THR A 521 28.40 16.57 -7.44
N TYR A 522 27.70 15.44 -7.28
CA TYR A 522 28.10 14.32 -6.43
C TYR A 522 29.45 13.70 -6.85
N THR A 523 29.64 13.48 -8.16
CA THR A 523 30.90 12.94 -8.71
C THR A 523 32.05 13.95 -8.68
N LYS A 524 31.79 15.25 -8.89
CA LYS A 524 32.82 16.30 -8.79
C LYS A 524 33.26 16.59 -7.36
N PHE A 525 32.38 16.50 -6.37
CA PHE A 525 32.73 16.77 -4.96
C PHE A 525 33.62 15.66 -4.36
N ARG A 526 33.50 14.41 -4.83
CA ARG A 526 34.40 13.31 -4.43
C ARG A 526 35.84 13.45 -4.93
N ILE A 527 36.07 14.24 -5.99
CA ILE A 527 37.40 14.37 -6.62
C ILE A 527 38.23 15.49 -5.98
N THR A 528 37.67 16.31 -5.07
CA THR A 528 38.32 17.56 -4.62
C THR A 528 38.41 17.76 -3.10
N LEU A 529 38.59 16.71 -2.30
CA LEU A 529 39.06 16.86 -0.91
C LEU A 529 40.04 15.75 -0.50
N PRO A 530 41.28 16.08 -0.06
CA PRO A 530 42.24 15.10 0.44
C PRO A 530 41.83 14.63 1.86
N LEU A 531 41.93 13.32 2.08
CA LEU A 531 41.71 12.66 3.36
C LEU A 531 42.71 13.16 4.41
N TYR A 532 42.22 13.86 5.44
CA TYR A 532 42.98 14.14 6.66
C TYR A 532 42.64 13.08 7.71
N GLY A 533 43.54 12.12 7.91
CA GLY A 533 43.44 11.11 8.95
C GLY A 533 43.76 11.69 10.34
N SER A 534 42.98 11.32 11.35
CA SER A 534 43.33 11.54 12.76
C SER A 534 43.48 10.20 13.47
N LYS A 535 44.74 9.83 13.72
CA LYS A 535 45.13 8.83 14.73
C LYS A 535 44.66 9.30 16.11
N ARG A 536 44.13 8.40 16.93
CA ARG A 536 44.13 8.56 18.39
C ARG A 536 44.75 7.33 19.03
N THR A 537 45.80 7.61 19.78
CA THR A 537 46.65 6.76 20.60
C THR A 537 45.89 6.21 21.81
N VAL A 538 46.11 4.93 22.12
CA VAL A 538 45.76 4.29 23.40
C VAL A 538 47.07 3.96 24.09
N ASP A 539 47.34 4.62 25.22
CA ASP A 539 48.41 4.24 26.14
C ASP A 539 47.86 3.46 27.33
N SER A 540 48.71 2.53 27.74
CA SER A 540 48.56 1.36 28.61
C SER A 540 48.60 1.62 30.12
N ILE A 541 47.92 0.75 30.90
CA ILE A 541 48.36 0.15 32.18
C ILE A 541 47.59 -1.20 32.26
N GLY A 542 48.09 -2.40 32.56
CA GLY A 542 49.32 -2.96 33.09
C GLY A 542 48.95 -4.40 33.51
N GLY A 543 49.70 -5.41 33.08
CA GLY A 543 49.27 -6.82 33.10
C GLY A 543 49.30 -7.55 34.45
N ARG A 544 48.71 -8.75 34.46
CA ARG A 544 49.22 -9.94 35.17
C ARG A 544 48.67 -11.24 34.58
N SER A 545 49.59 -12.18 34.50
CA SER A 545 49.57 -13.56 34.00
C SER A 545 48.60 -14.51 34.72
N GLY A 546 48.20 -15.59 34.05
CA GLY A 546 47.69 -16.80 34.69
C GLY A 546 47.06 -17.78 33.72
N GLU A 547 47.77 -18.88 33.46
CA GLU A 547 47.37 -20.04 32.67
C GLU A 547 46.09 -20.73 33.16
N GLY A 548 45.40 -21.42 32.26
CA GLY A 548 44.36 -22.42 32.56
C GLY A 548 43.16 -22.32 31.62
N TRP A 549 42.56 -23.46 31.28
CA TRP A 549 41.30 -23.63 30.52
C TRP A 549 41.42 -23.64 28.99
N SER A 550 42.10 -24.67 28.46
CA SER A 550 41.98 -25.06 27.04
C SER A 550 41.35 -26.45 26.83
N GLU A 551 40.66 -27.03 27.81
CA GLU A 551 39.97 -28.33 27.65
C GLU A 551 38.45 -28.27 27.88
N GLU A 552 37.90 -27.25 28.55
CA GLU A 552 36.45 -27.12 28.77
C GLU A 552 35.69 -26.55 27.56
N LEU A 553 36.35 -25.78 26.68
CA LEU A 553 35.67 -25.17 25.52
C LEU A 553 35.41 -26.17 24.38
N GLN A 554 36.17 -27.27 24.29
CA GLN A 554 35.96 -28.30 23.27
C GLN A 554 34.90 -29.33 23.68
N GLY A 555 34.74 -29.60 24.98
CA GLY A 555 33.65 -30.43 25.50
C GLY A 555 32.29 -29.74 25.41
N ALA A 556 32.22 -28.45 25.79
CA ALA A 556 30.99 -27.67 25.76
C ALA A 556 30.44 -27.46 24.33
N LEU A 557 31.30 -27.28 23.33
CA LEU A 557 30.87 -27.18 21.92
C LEU A 557 30.34 -28.51 21.38
N SER A 558 30.84 -29.66 21.85
CA SER A 558 30.33 -30.97 21.43
C SER A 558 29.00 -31.32 22.11
N ASP A 559 28.85 -30.99 23.39
CA ASP A 559 27.61 -31.26 24.14
C ASP A 559 26.46 -30.32 23.76
N THR A 560 26.75 -29.07 23.35
CA THR A 560 25.69 -28.15 22.87
C THR A 560 25.18 -28.57 21.49
N ILE A 561 26.06 -29.04 20.59
CA ILE A 561 25.67 -29.55 19.27
C ILE A 561 24.86 -30.85 19.40
N HIS A 562 25.23 -31.75 20.34
CA HIS A 562 24.48 -32.99 20.57
C HIS A 562 23.13 -32.75 21.27
N HIS A 563 23.02 -31.80 22.21
CA HIS A 563 21.73 -31.45 22.81
C HIS A 563 20.77 -30.76 21.82
N GLU A 564 21.28 -30.05 20.83
CA GLU A 564 20.47 -29.30 19.85
C GLU A 564 19.94 -30.16 18.69
N GLU A 565 20.69 -31.17 18.20
CA GLU A 565 20.18 -32.16 17.24
C GLU A 565 19.04 -33.02 17.82
N ASP A 566 19.10 -33.33 19.12
CA ASP A 566 18.08 -34.12 19.81
C ASP A 566 16.72 -33.40 19.93
N SER A 567 16.67 -32.05 19.91
CA SER A 567 15.42 -31.29 20.11
C SER A 567 14.47 -31.34 18.90
N VAL A 568 15.01 -31.30 17.67
CA VAL A 568 14.21 -31.36 16.43
C VAL A 568 13.71 -32.78 16.20
N LEU A 569 14.54 -33.81 16.42
CA LEU A 569 14.14 -35.21 16.25
C LEU A 569 13.04 -35.65 17.23
N GLN A 570 12.97 -35.03 18.42
CA GLN A 570 11.90 -35.27 19.37
C GLN A 570 10.55 -34.74 18.86
N THR A 571 10.53 -33.62 18.15
CA THR A 571 9.30 -32.89 17.78
C THR A 571 8.90 -33.05 16.31
N HIS A 572 9.85 -33.30 15.40
CA HIS A 572 9.66 -33.34 13.96
C HIS A 572 10.33 -34.56 13.31
N ASN A 573 9.89 -34.89 12.09
CA ASN A 573 10.54 -35.82 11.19
C ASN A 573 11.45 -35.05 10.23
N GLU A 574 12.74 -34.96 10.55
CA GLU A 574 13.69 -34.22 9.71
C GLU A 574 14.06 -34.99 8.43
N VAL A 575 13.94 -34.32 7.27
CA VAL A 575 14.25 -34.86 5.94
C VAL A 575 15.44 -34.15 5.30
N PHE A 576 16.22 -34.92 4.55
CA PHE A 576 17.53 -34.51 4.02
C PHE A 576 17.55 -34.64 2.49
N SER A 577 18.18 -33.67 1.80
CA SER A 577 18.34 -33.75 0.34
C SER A 577 19.28 -34.88 -0.04
N VAL A 578 18.93 -35.61 -1.10
CA VAL A 578 19.80 -36.61 -1.72
C VAL A 578 20.74 -36.04 -2.78
N SER A 579 20.51 -34.81 -3.26
CA SER A 579 21.35 -34.17 -4.29
C SER A 579 22.42 -33.24 -3.75
N THR A 580 22.18 -32.56 -2.62
CA THR A 580 23.13 -31.59 -2.07
C THR A 580 24.17 -32.26 -1.17
N THR A 581 25.42 -31.83 -1.24
CA THR A 581 26.51 -32.39 -0.42
C THR A 581 26.36 -32.10 1.08
N ASP A 582 25.75 -30.98 1.43
CA ASP A 582 25.47 -30.56 2.81
C ASP A 582 24.13 -31.07 3.34
N LYS A 583 23.42 -31.88 2.54
CA LYS A 583 22.08 -32.44 2.81
C LYS A 583 20.95 -31.40 2.98
N ARG A 584 21.21 -30.12 2.72
CA ARG A 584 20.20 -29.05 2.84
C ARG A 584 19.31 -28.99 1.60
N TYR A 585 18.22 -28.25 1.67
CA TYR A 585 17.46 -27.93 0.47
C TYR A 585 18.30 -27.12 -0.55
N PHE A 586 17.90 -27.13 -1.82
CA PHE A 586 18.55 -26.36 -2.89
C PHE A 586 17.68 -25.15 -3.31
N PRO A 587 18.27 -23.97 -3.53
CA PRO A 587 17.54 -22.83 -4.08
C PRO A 587 17.30 -23.01 -5.59
N ILE A 588 16.25 -22.36 -6.10
CA ILE A 588 15.91 -22.35 -7.52
C ILE A 588 16.31 -21.00 -8.12
N ASP A 589 17.14 -21.02 -9.17
CA ASP A 589 17.67 -19.85 -9.85
C ASP A 589 16.97 -19.66 -11.21
N PHE A 590 16.10 -18.63 -11.27
CA PHE A 590 15.35 -18.23 -12.46
C PHE A 590 16.12 -17.22 -13.35
N ARG A 591 17.44 -17.13 -13.19
CA ARG A 591 18.34 -16.21 -13.90
C ARG A 591 17.97 -14.74 -13.62
N ASN A 592 17.29 -14.10 -14.57
CA ASN A 592 16.96 -12.67 -14.53
C ASN A 592 15.54 -12.41 -13.99
N GLU A 593 14.79 -13.45 -13.65
CA GLU A 593 13.41 -13.35 -13.16
C GLU A 593 13.33 -13.86 -11.70
N LYS A 594 12.22 -13.57 -11.04
CA LYS A 594 11.91 -14.09 -9.70
C LYS A 594 10.63 -14.91 -9.76
N GLY A 595 10.67 -16.11 -9.19
CA GLY A 595 9.54 -17.02 -9.10
C GLY A 595 9.19 -17.30 -7.64
N MET A 596 7.90 -17.48 -7.36
CA MET A 596 7.36 -17.98 -6.09
C MET A 596 6.60 -19.28 -6.33
N ASN A 597 6.47 -20.12 -5.31
CA ASN A 597 5.59 -21.30 -5.29
C ASN A 597 5.92 -22.32 -6.39
N PRO A 598 7.16 -22.85 -6.41
CA PRO A 598 7.65 -23.63 -7.53
C PRO A 598 6.99 -25.01 -7.61
N SER A 599 6.81 -25.48 -8.85
CA SER A 599 6.55 -26.86 -9.23
C SER A 599 7.74 -27.38 -10.03
N ILE A 600 8.29 -28.53 -9.64
CA ILE A 600 9.42 -29.17 -10.32
C ILE A 600 8.90 -30.50 -10.85
N VAL A 601 8.95 -30.74 -12.17
CA VAL A 601 8.53 -32.02 -12.76
C VAL A 601 9.58 -32.57 -13.72
N PRO A 602 9.77 -33.90 -13.83
CA PRO A 602 10.76 -34.48 -14.74
C PRO A 602 10.44 -34.11 -16.18
N HIS A 603 11.48 -33.68 -16.92
CA HIS A 603 11.34 -33.40 -18.35
C HIS A 603 10.98 -34.70 -19.10
N PRO A 604 10.07 -34.68 -20.09
CA PRO A 604 9.57 -35.90 -20.73
C PRO A 604 10.62 -36.67 -21.54
N ARG A 605 11.72 -36.02 -21.93
CA ARG A 605 12.75 -36.60 -22.82
C ARG A 605 14.19 -36.44 -22.33
N LEU A 606 14.47 -35.40 -21.57
CA LEU A 606 15.83 -35.00 -21.27
C LEU A 606 16.15 -35.57 -19.89
N LYS A 607 17.16 -36.43 -19.83
CA LYS A 607 17.68 -36.90 -18.55
C LYS A 607 18.29 -35.73 -17.79
N ASP A 608 18.25 -35.82 -16.46
CA ASP A 608 18.83 -34.85 -15.54
C ASP A 608 18.40 -33.40 -15.83
N THR A 609 17.16 -33.25 -16.31
CA THR A 609 16.55 -31.97 -16.67
C THR A 609 15.11 -31.99 -16.17
N TRP A 610 14.68 -30.89 -15.57
CA TRP A 610 13.34 -30.73 -15.02
C TRP A 610 12.67 -29.48 -15.58
N ILE A 611 11.36 -29.52 -15.72
CA ILE A 611 10.57 -28.33 -16.02
C ILE A 611 10.19 -27.72 -14.68
N VAL A 612 10.58 -26.46 -14.49
CA VAL A 612 10.23 -25.69 -13.30
C VAL A 612 9.19 -24.65 -13.69
N VAL A 613 8.08 -24.61 -12.97
CA VAL A 613 7.02 -23.61 -13.12
C VAL A 613 6.87 -22.86 -11.80
N ALA A 614 6.73 -21.54 -11.85
CA ALA A 614 6.56 -20.72 -10.66
C ALA A 614 5.74 -19.46 -10.98
N GLN A 615 5.05 -18.93 -9.96
CA GLN A 615 4.38 -17.65 -10.04
C GLN A 615 5.41 -16.55 -10.26
N ARG A 616 5.28 -15.79 -11.34
CA ARG A 616 6.17 -14.66 -11.59
C ARG A 616 5.98 -13.61 -10.50
N ARG A 617 7.07 -13.23 -9.84
CA ARG A 617 7.10 -12.10 -8.92
C ARG A 617 7.51 -10.84 -9.70
N PRO A 618 6.69 -9.77 -9.72
CA PRO A 618 7.07 -8.53 -10.37
C PRO A 618 8.29 -7.91 -9.66
N ASP A 619 9.24 -7.37 -10.41
CA ASP A 619 10.36 -6.63 -9.85
C ASP A 619 9.89 -5.26 -9.34
N ASN A 620 9.54 -5.17 -8.06
CA ASN A 620 9.28 -3.95 -7.26
C ASN A 620 8.30 -2.89 -7.83
N ASP A 621 7.80 -3.04 -9.05
CA ASP A 621 6.72 -2.29 -9.67
C ASP A 621 5.42 -3.06 -9.43
N GLY A 622 4.84 -2.89 -8.25
CA GLY A 622 3.55 -3.50 -7.86
C GLY A 622 2.34 -2.93 -8.62
N SER A 623 2.45 -2.74 -9.93
CA SER A 623 1.49 -2.04 -10.78
C SER A 623 0.73 -2.92 -11.78
N THR A 624 1.03 -4.22 -11.84
CA THR A 624 0.27 -5.14 -12.70
C THR A 624 -0.71 -5.97 -11.89
N ALA A 625 -2.00 -5.70 -12.11
CA ALA A 625 -3.13 -6.60 -11.82
C ALA A 625 -3.03 -7.96 -12.55
N LEU A 626 -2.02 -8.11 -13.43
CA LEU A 626 -1.77 -9.30 -14.23
C LEU A 626 -0.84 -10.25 -13.49
N PHE A 627 -1.37 -11.41 -13.13
CA PHE A 627 -0.63 -12.56 -12.64
C PHE A 627 -0.28 -13.48 -13.79
N SER A 628 0.92 -14.04 -13.74
CA SER A 628 1.40 -14.95 -14.79
C SER A 628 2.34 -15.99 -14.20
N GLU A 629 2.26 -17.19 -14.73
CA GLU A 629 3.18 -18.27 -14.41
C GLU A 629 4.36 -18.23 -15.38
N ILE A 630 5.57 -18.48 -14.87
CA ILE A 630 6.78 -18.60 -15.68
C ILE A 630 7.29 -20.03 -15.65
N ALA A 631 7.85 -20.49 -16.76
CA ALA A 631 8.38 -21.84 -16.91
C ALA A 631 9.76 -21.86 -17.57
N CYS A 632 10.63 -22.74 -17.09
CA CYS A 632 11.93 -23.01 -17.71
C CYS A 632 12.30 -24.49 -17.60
N ASN A 633 13.19 -24.93 -18.48
CA ASN A 633 13.96 -26.15 -18.25
C ASN A 633 15.14 -25.83 -17.32
N ALA A 634 15.37 -26.64 -16.30
CA ALA A 634 16.40 -26.43 -15.28
C ALA A 634 17.26 -27.69 -15.04
N ARG A 635 18.50 -27.47 -14.60
CA ARG A 635 19.48 -28.51 -14.23
C ARG A 635 20.17 -28.16 -12.92
N PHE A 636 20.72 -29.17 -12.25
CA PHE A 636 21.56 -28.93 -11.08
C PHE A 636 22.92 -28.36 -11.49
N GLU A 637 23.28 -27.21 -10.92
CA GLU A 637 24.57 -26.53 -11.07
C GLU A 637 25.00 -26.02 -9.68
N ASP A 638 26.16 -26.46 -9.18
CA ASP A 638 26.74 -26.02 -7.90
C ASP A 638 25.76 -26.08 -6.71
N GLY A 639 25.03 -27.19 -6.55
CA GLY A 639 24.06 -27.38 -5.45
C GLY A 639 22.77 -26.57 -5.59
N ARG A 640 22.50 -25.97 -6.76
CA ARG A 640 21.29 -25.17 -7.05
C ARG A 640 20.58 -25.72 -8.27
N LEU A 641 19.26 -25.53 -8.35
CA LEU A 641 18.49 -25.87 -9.54
C LEU A 641 18.35 -24.63 -10.43
N VAL A 642 19.07 -24.60 -11.55
CA VAL A 642 19.25 -23.39 -12.35
C VAL A 642 18.57 -23.53 -13.70
N CYS A 643 17.77 -22.53 -14.09
CA CYS A 643 17.17 -22.49 -15.43
C CYS A 643 18.26 -22.44 -16.52
N ILE A 644 18.17 -23.32 -17.51
CA ILE A 644 19.07 -23.39 -18.66
C ILE A 644 18.95 -22.11 -19.50
N GLN A 645 17.72 -21.60 -19.65
CA GLN A 645 17.39 -20.38 -20.38
C GLN A 645 16.52 -19.47 -19.50
N ALA A 646 16.41 -18.19 -19.86
CA ALA A 646 15.48 -17.29 -19.18
C ALA A 646 14.05 -17.87 -19.23
N PRO A 647 13.30 -17.84 -18.12
CA PRO A 647 11.99 -18.49 -18.07
C PRO A 647 10.98 -17.72 -18.94
N GLU A 648 10.06 -18.45 -19.55
CA GLU A 648 9.02 -17.92 -20.43
C GLU A 648 7.67 -17.88 -19.71
N THR A 649 6.83 -16.90 -20.03
CA THR A 649 5.48 -16.83 -19.48
C THR A 649 4.58 -17.91 -20.10
N LEU A 650 3.94 -18.71 -19.25
CA LEU A 650 2.97 -19.71 -19.70
C LEU A 650 1.75 -19.02 -20.34
N PRO A 651 1.29 -19.48 -21.51
CA PRO A 651 0.16 -18.91 -22.23
C PRO A 651 -1.18 -19.39 -21.64
N VAL A 652 -1.38 -19.23 -20.34
CA VAL A 652 -2.65 -19.49 -19.67
C VAL A 652 -3.57 -18.29 -19.88
N ALA A 653 -4.77 -18.53 -20.41
CA ALA A 653 -5.74 -17.47 -20.63
C ALA A 653 -6.26 -16.93 -19.29
N ALA A 654 -6.37 -15.60 -19.17
CA ALA A 654 -7.06 -14.99 -18.04
C ALA A 654 -8.55 -15.35 -18.08
N THR A 655 -9.10 -15.67 -16.92
CA THR A 655 -10.53 -15.94 -16.74
C THR A 655 -11.21 -14.73 -16.09
N SER A 656 -12.54 -14.68 -16.14
CA SER A 656 -13.33 -13.58 -15.59
C SER A 656 -14.53 -14.11 -14.83
N GLY A 657 -14.91 -13.43 -13.76
CA GLY A 657 -16.05 -13.77 -12.90
C GLY A 657 -16.78 -12.53 -12.42
N ASP A 658 -18.08 -12.64 -12.13
CA ASP A 658 -18.93 -11.55 -11.62
C ASP A 658 -19.28 -11.69 -10.12
N LYS A 659 -18.76 -12.72 -9.45
CA LYS A 659 -19.11 -13.07 -8.06
C LYS A 659 -18.20 -12.45 -7.00
N CYS A 660 -17.11 -11.81 -7.41
CA CYS A 660 -16.25 -11.03 -6.51
C CYS A 660 -16.91 -9.69 -6.18
N VAL A 661 -17.77 -9.68 -5.16
CA VAL A 661 -18.53 -8.51 -4.70
C VAL A 661 -18.21 -8.20 -3.23
N GLY A 662 -18.55 -6.98 -2.78
CA GLY A 662 -18.33 -6.56 -1.41
C GLY A 662 -16.86 -6.65 -0.99
N ASP A 663 -16.59 -7.32 0.14
CA ASP A 663 -15.25 -7.48 0.71
C ASP A 663 -14.30 -8.30 -0.18
N LEU A 664 -14.82 -9.05 -1.16
CA LEU A 664 -14.04 -9.84 -2.10
C LEU A 664 -13.83 -9.15 -3.45
N ALA A 665 -14.29 -7.91 -3.63
CA ALA A 665 -14.18 -7.20 -4.91
C ALA A 665 -12.73 -7.02 -5.39
N TYR A 666 -11.75 -7.01 -4.49
CA TYR A 666 -10.33 -6.93 -4.86
C TYR A 666 -9.85 -8.17 -5.63
N PHE A 667 -10.41 -9.35 -5.40
CA PHE A 667 -10.07 -10.56 -6.16
C PHE A 667 -10.49 -10.45 -7.63
N ALA A 668 -11.44 -9.57 -7.98
CA ALA A 668 -11.80 -9.28 -9.37
C ALA A 668 -10.65 -8.58 -10.13
N LEU A 669 -9.68 -8.02 -9.42
CA LEU A 669 -8.49 -7.40 -10.01
C LEU A 669 -7.38 -8.43 -10.27
N ASN A 670 -7.50 -9.68 -9.81
CA ASN A 670 -6.50 -10.71 -10.04
C ASN A 670 -6.66 -11.33 -11.43
N VAL A 671 -6.10 -10.69 -12.45
CA VAL A 671 -6.20 -11.13 -13.84
C VAL A 671 -5.12 -12.17 -14.13
N GLY A 672 -5.51 -13.42 -14.42
CA GLY A 672 -4.57 -14.48 -14.82
C GLY A 672 -4.48 -15.64 -13.82
N PRO A 673 -3.61 -16.63 -14.08
CA PRO A 673 -3.37 -17.75 -13.17
C PRO A 673 -2.62 -17.30 -11.91
N HIS A 674 -3.00 -17.87 -10.78
CA HIS A 674 -2.38 -17.66 -9.48
C HIS A 674 -1.95 -18.99 -8.84
N ASP A 675 -0.75 -19.03 -8.29
CA ASP A 675 -0.18 -20.14 -7.50
C ASP A 675 -0.35 -21.51 -8.20
N ALA A 676 0.08 -21.60 -9.46
CA ALA A 676 -0.10 -22.81 -10.23
C ALA A 676 0.75 -23.98 -9.71
N ARG A 677 0.15 -25.17 -9.72
CA ARG A 677 0.78 -26.45 -9.40
C ARG A 677 0.80 -27.34 -10.63
N VAL A 678 2.00 -27.77 -11.02
CA VAL A 678 2.20 -28.68 -12.15
C VAL A 678 2.60 -30.05 -11.64
N PHE A 679 1.91 -31.08 -12.13
CA PHE A 679 2.12 -32.46 -11.68
C PHE A 679 1.75 -33.47 -12.78
N TYR A 680 2.27 -34.69 -12.65
CA TYR A 680 1.89 -35.80 -13.52
C TYR A 680 0.70 -36.57 -12.95
N GLY A 681 -0.36 -36.71 -13.76
CA GLY A 681 -1.35 -37.78 -13.58
C GLY A 681 -0.84 -39.11 -14.16
N PRO A 682 -1.65 -40.19 -14.12
CA PRO A 682 -1.24 -41.50 -14.62
C PRO A 682 -0.80 -41.49 -16.10
N ARG A 683 -1.43 -40.65 -16.92
CA ARG A 683 -1.19 -40.59 -18.38
C ARG A 683 -0.58 -39.27 -18.85
N SER A 684 -1.01 -38.14 -18.28
CA SER A 684 -0.68 -36.80 -18.80
C SER A 684 -0.29 -35.86 -17.66
N PRO A 685 0.56 -34.86 -17.92
CA PRO A 685 0.81 -33.77 -16.98
C PRO A 685 -0.32 -32.74 -17.01
N TYR A 686 -0.65 -32.20 -15.83
CA TYR A 686 -1.67 -31.19 -15.66
C TYR A 686 -1.11 -30.00 -14.88
N ILE A 687 -1.72 -28.84 -15.10
CA ILE A 687 -1.56 -27.65 -14.28
C ILE A 687 -2.88 -27.37 -13.58
N ILE A 688 -2.85 -27.13 -12.28
CA ILE A 688 -3.97 -26.57 -11.51
C ILE A 688 -3.58 -25.18 -11.04
N PHE A 689 -4.46 -24.20 -11.21
CA PHE A 689 -4.19 -22.82 -10.83
C PHE A 689 -5.46 -22.12 -10.33
N GLY A 690 -5.26 -21.10 -9.50
CA GLY A 690 -6.34 -20.22 -9.07
C GLY A 690 -6.64 -19.15 -10.11
N SER A 691 -7.92 -18.83 -10.34
CA SER A 691 -8.30 -17.65 -11.13
C SER A 691 -9.75 -17.23 -10.86
N ASN A 692 -10.20 -16.13 -11.47
CA ASN A 692 -11.58 -15.68 -11.29
C ASN A 692 -12.57 -16.74 -11.79
N SER A 693 -13.63 -16.93 -11.01
CA SER A 693 -14.59 -18.03 -11.16
C SER A 693 -15.94 -17.53 -11.65
N VAL A 694 -16.66 -18.37 -12.41
CA VAL A 694 -18.04 -18.08 -12.82
C VAL A 694 -19.03 -18.48 -11.71
N TYR A 695 -18.65 -19.41 -10.84
CA TYR A 695 -19.50 -19.97 -9.78
C TYR A 695 -19.26 -19.33 -8.40
N THR A 696 -18.02 -18.93 -8.11
CA THR A 696 -17.56 -18.29 -6.87
C THR A 696 -16.74 -17.04 -7.23
N CYS A 697 -16.21 -16.29 -6.27
CA CYS A 697 -15.34 -15.16 -6.60
C CYS A 697 -14.02 -15.63 -7.20
N PHE A 698 -13.38 -16.61 -6.56
CA PHE A 698 -12.09 -17.14 -6.97
C PHE A 698 -12.13 -18.67 -6.89
N GLY A 699 -11.79 -19.34 -7.98
CA GLY A 699 -11.92 -20.79 -8.14
C GLY A 699 -10.62 -21.47 -8.54
N GLN A 700 -10.65 -22.81 -8.58
CA GLN A 700 -9.55 -23.63 -9.10
C GLN A 700 -9.85 -24.10 -10.52
N TRP A 701 -8.85 -24.04 -11.38
CA TRP A 701 -8.91 -24.44 -12.78
C TRP A 701 -7.91 -25.55 -13.04
N ILE A 702 -8.23 -26.48 -13.93
CA ILE A 702 -7.32 -27.53 -14.41
C ILE A 702 -7.12 -27.40 -15.93
N GLN A 703 -5.89 -27.62 -16.39
CA GLN A 703 -5.57 -27.70 -17.81
C GLN A 703 -4.49 -28.76 -18.08
N ASP A 704 -4.53 -29.39 -19.25
CA ASP A 704 -3.41 -30.16 -19.79
C ASP A 704 -2.18 -29.23 -19.90
N PHE A 705 -1.06 -29.65 -19.33
CA PHE A 705 0.15 -28.82 -19.29
C PHE A 705 0.90 -28.79 -20.64
N ARG A 706 0.74 -29.82 -21.48
CA ARG A 706 1.52 -29.99 -22.73
C ARG A 706 1.35 -28.84 -23.73
N PRO A 707 0.17 -28.25 -23.95
CA PRO A 707 -0.01 -27.13 -24.87
C PRO A 707 0.61 -25.81 -24.38
N LEU A 708 1.00 -25.73 -23.11
CA LEU A 708 1.47 -24.48 -22.48
C LEU A 708 2.99 -24.31 -22.53
N VAL A 709 3.72 -25.35 -22.91
CA VAL A 709 5.18 -25.37 -23.01
C VAL A 709 5.60 -26.00 -24.33
N GLU A 710 6.87 -25.89 -24.71
CA GLU A 710 7.41 -26.58 -25.90
C GLU A 710 7.42 -28.10 -25.72
N TRP A 711 6.24 -28.73 -25.86
CA TRP A 711 6.06 -30.17 -25.72
C TRP A 711 6.21 -30.85 -27.07
N THR A 712 7.39 -31.40 -27.32
CA THR A 712 7.79 -31.96 -28.62
C THR A 712 7.05 -33.25 -29.04
N GLU A 713 6.02 -33.69 -28.31
CA GLU A 713 5.11 -34.82 -28.62
C GLU A 713 3.72 -34.39 -29.07
N VAL A 714 3.60 -33.25 -29.78
CA VAL A 714 2.32 -32.74 -30.32
C VAL A 714 1.55 -33.77 -31.15
N LYS A 715 2.22 -34.79 -31.71
CA LYS A 715 1.58 -35.88 -32.48
C LYS A 715 0.61 -36.76 -31.66
N ALA A 716 0.60 -36.67 -30.33
CA ALA A 716 -0.26 -37.47 -29.46
C ALA A 716 -1.41 -36.69 -28.79
N ILE A 717 -1.63 -35.40 -29.11
CA ILE A 717 -2.75 -34.64 -28.55
C ILE A 717 -3.98 -34.87 -29.43
N GLY A 718 -4.72 -35.95 -29.14
CA GLY A 718 -6.00 -36.23 -29.78
C GLY A 718 -7.05 -35.15 -29.48
N PRO A 719 -8.12 -35.04 -30.29
CA PRO A 719 -9.23 -34.12 -30.05
C PRO A 719 -10.04 -34.44 -28.77
N PHE A 720 -9.84 -35.62 -28.17
CA PHE A 720 -10.58 -36.11 -26.98
C PHE A 720 -9.80 -36.00 -25.68
N GLU A 721 -8.71 -35.25 -25.67
CA GLU A 721 -7.81 -35.19 -24.53
C GLU A 721 -8.40 -34.36 -23.38
N LYS A 722 -8.42 -34.95 -22.18
CA LYS A 722 -9.09 -34.37 -21.00
C LYS A 722 -8.47 -33.01 -20.66
N TYR A 723 -9.31 -32.01 -20.42
CA TYR A 723 -8.90 -30.67 -19.96
C TYR A 723 -7.90 -29.96 -20.89
N ARG A 724 -7.98 -30.18 -22.22
CA ARG A 724 -7.11 -29.49 -23.20
C ARG A 724 -7.12 -27.96 -23.07
N VAL A 725 -8.26 -27.40 -22.70
CA VAL A 725 -8.45 -25.99 -22.35
C VAL A 725 -8.71 -25.87 -20.85
N ALA A 726 -8.36 -24.72 -20.28
CA ALA A 726 -8.63 -24.43 -18.88
C ALA A 726 -10.10 -24.71 -18.55
N THR A 727 -10.30 -25.62 -17.60
CA THR A 727 -11.61 -26.10 -17.17
C THR A 727 -11.77 -25.81 -15.69
N GLU A 728 -12.83 -25.10 -15.33
CA GLU A 728 -13.09 -24.73 -13.94
C GLU A 728 -13.54 -25.97 -13.14
N LEU A 729 -12.87 -26.24 -12.03
CA LEU A 729 -13.25 -27.29 -11.10
C LEU A 729 -14.42 -26.79 -10.24
N ARG A 730 -15.45 -27.62 -10.08
CA ARG A 730 -16.58 -27.36 -9.19
C ARG A 730 -16.50 -28.23 -7.93
N ARG A 731 -17.25 -27.85 -6.90
CA ARG A 731 -17.44 -28.66 -5.68
C ARG A 731 -18.89 -29.06 -5.49
N PRO A 732 -19.18 -30.14 -4.74
CA PRO A 732 -20.51 -30.37 -4.20
C PRO A 732 -20.93 -29.17 -3.34
N THR A 733 -22.21 -28.78 -3.43
CA THR A 733 -22.75 -27.69 -2.62
C THR A 733 -22.65 -27.99 -1.12
N PRO A 734 -22.42 -26.97 -0.26
CA PRO A 734 -22.40 -25.54 -0.57
C PRO A 734 -21.06 -25.05 -1.16
N TYR A 735 -21.11 -23.98 -1.93
CA TYR A 735 -19.91 -23.28 -2.42
C TYR A 735 -19.36 -22.33 -1.35
N GLY A 736 -18.03 -22.29 -1.20
CA GLY A 736 -17.33 -21.19 -0.55
C GLY A 736 -17.20 -19.99 -1.50
N ALA A 737 -16.89 -18.82 -0.93
CA ALA A 737 -16.69 -17.62 -1.73
C ALA A 737 -15.33 -17.62 -2.46
N ILE A 738 -14.32 -18.22 -1.83
CA ILE A 738 -12.97 -18.45 -2.37
C ILE A 738 -12.69 -19.93 -2.27
N GLU A 739 -12.34 -20.53 -3.41
CA GLU A 739 -11.97 -21.93 -3.53
C GLU A 739 -10.51 -22.01 -3.99
N LYS A 740 -9.66 -22.54 -3.12
CA LYS A 740 -8.20 -22.60 -3.31
C LYS A 740 -7.65 -23.91 -2.76
N ASN A 741 -6.42 -24.24 -3.17
CA ASN A 741 -5.63 -25.36 -2.63
C ASN A 741 -6.21 -26.77 -2.88
N TRP A 742 -7.23 -26.92 -3.74
CA TRP A 742 -7.78 -28.23 -4.11
C TRP A 742 -6.78 -29.07 -4.89
N PHE A 743 -6.76 -30.38 -4.70
CA PHE A 743 -5.92 -31.26 -5.52
C PHE A 743 -6.73 -32.38 -6.16
N VAL A 744 -6.21 -32.91 -7.26
CA VAL A 744 -6.79 -34.08 -7.93
C VAL A 744 -6.04 -35.35 -7.55
N PHE A 745 -6.76 -36.47 -7.58
CA PHE A 745 -6.20 -37.79 -7.41
C PHE A 745 -6.92 -38.79 -8.31
N TRP A 746 -6.33 -39.97 -8.49
CA TRP A 746 -6.84 -41.04 -9.34
C TRP A 746 -7.00 -42.34 -8.59
N ASP A 747 -8.09 -43.05 -8.85
CA ASP A 747 -8.26 -44.43 -8.41
C ASP A 747 -7.45 -45.42 -9.27
N LYS A 748 -7.58 -46.72 -8.97
CA LYS A 748 -6.84 -47.77 -9.68
C LYS A 748 -7.29 -47.93 -11.15
N GLU A 749 -8.52 -47.55 -11.48
CA GLU A 749 -9.05 -47.54 -12.86
C GLU A 749 -8.63 -46.29 -13.66
N GLY A 750 -8.05 -45.29 -12.99
CA GLY A 750 -7.67 -44.02 -13.59
C GLY A 750 -8.84 -43.04 -13.73
N GLN A 751 -9.94 -43.24 -12.99
CA GLN A 751 -10.97 -42.24 -12.78
C GLN A 751 -10.41 -41.13 -11.89
N VAL A 752 -10.73 -39.89 -12.24
CA VAL A 752 -10.24 -38.69 -11.55
C VAL A 752 -11.25 -38.21 -10.52
N TYR A 753 -10.72 -37.72 -9.40
CA TYR A 753 -11.45 -37.16 -8.27
C TYR A 753 -10.78 -35.83 -7.87
N VAL A 754 -11.57 -34.93 -7.27
CA VAL A 754 -11.05 -33.71 -6.62
C VAL A 754 -11.24 -33.85 -5.12
N HIS A 755 -10.22 -33.46 -4.37
CA HIS A 755 -10.27 -33.30 -2.93
C HIS A 755 -10.31 -31.81 -2.59
N HIS A 756 -11.42 -31.38 -2.02
CA HIS A 756 -11.79 -29.97 -1.82
C HIS A 756 -11.38 -29.47 -0.44
N ASP A 757 -11.70 -30.23 0.61
CA ASP A 757 -11.45 -29.86 2.00
C ASP A 757 -10.83 -31.04 2.75
N ILE A 758 -9.82 -30.78 3.59
CA ILE A 758 -9.19 -31.80 4.45
C ILE A 758 -9.62 -31.70 5.92
N TYR A 759 -10.01 -30.51 6.39
CA TYR A 759 -10.34 -30.21 7.78
C TYR A 759 -11.49 -29.18 7.83
N PRO A 760 -12.44 -29.27 8.80
CA PRO A 760 -12.55 -30.24 9.89
C PRO A 760 -13.01 -31.63 9.45
N LYS A 761 -13.60 -31.75 8.25
CA LYS A 761 -13.96 -33.02 7.62
C LYS A 761 -13.44 -33.03 6.20
N ARG A 762 -13.15 -34.22 5.69
CA ARG A 762 -12.82 -34.39 4.27
C ARG A 762 -14.03 -34.11 3.38
N VAL A 763 -13.79 -33.54 2.21
CA VAL A 763 -14.76 -33.42 1.12
C VAL A 763 -14.06 -33.81 -0.17
N PHE A 764 -14.58 -34.82 -0.86
CA PHE A 764 -14.04 -35.22 -2.16
C PHE A 764 -15.12 -35.83 -3.04
N ALA A 765 -15.01 -35.59 -4.34
CA ALA A 765 -16.01 -36.02 -5.31
C ALA A 765 -15.38 -36.44 -6.63
N ARG A 766 -16.09 -37.28 -7.38
CA ARG A 766 -15.67 -37.70 -8.72
C ARG A 766 -15.70 -36.51 -9.66
N LEU A 767 -14.63 -36.33 -10.45
CA LEU A 767 -14.50 -35.23 -11.40
C LEU A 767 -14.91 -35.68 -12.81
N GLU A 768 -15.79 -34.92 -13.43
CA GLU A 768 -16.22 -35.09 -14.82
C GLU A 768 -15.36 -34.25 -15.79
N LEU A 769 -15.50 -34.51 -17.09
CA LEU A 769 -14.70 -33.82 -18.12
C LEU A 769 -15.02 -32.33 -18.27
N ASP A 770 -16.24 -31.93 -17.90
CA ASP A 770 -16.70 -30.53 -17.94
C ASP A 770 -16.37 -29.77 -16.64
N GLY A 771 -15.61 -30.38 -15.73
CA GLY A 771 -15.27 -29.81 -14.44
C GLY A 771 -16.36 -29.94 -13.37
N SER A 772 -17.53 -30.51 -13.69
CA SER A 772 -18.54 -30.83 -12.67
C SER A 772 -18.05 -31.96 -11.78
N THR A 773 -18.59 -32.03 -10.56
CA THR A 773 -18.33 -33.13 -9.64
C THR A 773 -19.61 -33.87 -9.27
N SER A 774 -19.46 -35.15 -8.92
CA SER A 774 -20.53 -35.92 -8.28
C SER A 774 -20.95 -35.32 -6.93
N GLN A 775 -21.89 -35.97 -6.25
CA GLN A 775 -22.10 -35.74 -4.82
C GLN A 775 -20.81 -36.01 -4.01
N ASP A 776 -20.75 -35.44 -2.81
CA ASP A 776 -19.67 -35.70 -1.86
C ASP A 776 -19.63 -37.18 -1.49
N LEU A 777 -18.44 -37.78 -1.63
CA LEU A 777 -18.18 -39.20 -1.35
C LEU A 777 -17.48 -39.40 -0.01
N ALA A 778 -17.00 -38.33 0.64
CA ALA A 778 -16.35 -38.41 1.94
C ALA A 778 -17.19 -39.06 3.06
N PRO A 779 -18.53 -38.88 3.12
CA PRO A 779 -19.35 -39.53 4.14
C PRO A 779 -19.25 -41.05 4.16
N PHE A 780 -18.91 -41.70 3.02
CA PHE A 780 -18.74 -43.16 2.97
C PHE A 780 -17.47 -43.65 3.69
N ALA A 781 -16.48 -42.78 3.88
CA ALA A 781 -15.28 -43.03 4.70
C ALA A 781 -15.37 -42.38 6.10
N GLY A 782 -16.44 -41.64 6.38
CA GLY A 782 -16.53 -40.69 7.50
C GLY A 782 -16.30 -41.31 8.87
N GLU A 783 -16.80 -42.52 9.14
CA GLU A 783 -16.63 -43.15 10.45
C GLU A 783 -15.16 -43.44 10.77
N GLN A 784 -14.41 -43.97 9.80
CA GLN A 784 -12.98 -44.27 9.98
C GLN A 784 -12.14 -43.00 9.94
N ASP A 785 -12.45 -42.08 9.02
CA ASP A 785 -11.73 -40.83 8.86
C ASP A 785 -11.86 -39.95 10.12
N GLU A 786 -13.06 -39.85 10.72
CA GLU A 786 -13.28 -39.07 11.96
C GLU A 786 -12.44 -39.62 13.13
N LYS A 787 -12.42 -40.94 13.33
CA LYS A 787 -11.60 -41.58 14.38
C LYS A 787 -10.11 -41.33 14.13
N CYS A 788 -9.67 -41.45 12.88
CA CYS A 788 -8.27 -41.27 12.54
C CYS A 788 -7.81 -39.82 12.69
N MET A 789 -8.59 -38.88 12.15
CA MET A 789 -8.31 -37.45 12.26
C MET A 789 -8.34 -36.98 13.72
N ALA A 790 -9.28 -37.45 14.54
CA ALA A 790 -9.34 -37.09 15.96
C ALA A 790 -8.08 -37.49 16.75
N ARG A 791 -7.35 -38.52 16.31
CA ARG A 791 -6.13 -39.00 16.97
C ARG A 791 -4.86 -38.37 16.43
N TYR A 792 -4.77 -38.18 15.11
CA TYR A 792 -3.49 -37.87 14.45
C TYR A 792 -3.46 -36.50 13.77
N MET A 793 -4.58 -35.80 13.59
CA MET A 793 -4.52 -34.41 13.12
C MET A 793 -3.90 -33.51 14.20
N PRO A 794 -3.15 -32.47 13.81
CA PRO A 794 -2.65 -31.47 14.74
C PRO A 794 -3.82 -30.75 15.41
N ASN A 795 -3.64 -30.40 16.69
CA ASN A 795 -4.61 -29.58 17.41
C ASN A 795 -4.58 -28.16 16.85
N VAL A 796 -5.72 -27.70 16.35
CA VAL A 796 -5.86 -26.37 15.76
C VAL A 796 -6.57 -25.46 16.76
N ALA A 797 -5.94 -24.36 17.17
CA ALA A 797 -6.58 -23.34 17.99
C ALA A 797 -7.81 -22.73 17.27
N LYS A 798 -8.79 -22.23 18.05
CA LYS A 798 -10.02 -21.66 17.48
C LYS A 798 -9.78 -20.40 16.64
N GLU A 799 -8.72 -19.67 16.95
CA GLU A 799 -8.34 -18.42 16.30
C GLU A 799 -6.85 -18.52 15.90
N LEU A 800 -6.47 -17.83 14.82
CA LEU A 800 -5.08 -17.71 14.32
C LEU A 800 -4.40 -18.99 13.80
N GLU A 801 -5.03 -20.16 13.93
CA GLU A 801 -4.52 -21.41 13.40
C GLU A 801 -5.50 -22.08 12.42
N SER A 802 -4.96 -22.82 11.46
CA SER A 802 -5.75 -23.50 10.43
C SER A 802 -4.98 -24.66 9.82
N VAL A 803 -5.68 -25.59 9.15
CA VAL A 803 -5.08 -26.68 8.38
C VAL A 803 -5.32 -26.44 6.90
N HIS A 804 -4.25 -26.40 6.12
CA HIS A 804 -4.28 -26.11 4.69
C HIS A 804 -3.79 -27.31 3.88
N GLN A 805 -4.46 -27.62 2.78
CA GLN A 805 -3.92 -28.53 1.77
C GLN A 805 -2.72 -27.86 1.09
N ALA A 806 -1.62 -28.57 0.92
CA ALA A 806 -0.39 -28.01 0.40
C ALA A 806 -0.10 -28.47 -1.02
N THR A 807 0.10 -29.78 -1.20
CA THR A 807 0.59 -30.33 -2.46
C THR A 807 -0.53 -30.89 -3.36
N ASN A 808 -0.17 -31.23 -4.60
CA ASN A 808 -0.89 -32.25 -5.36
C ASN A 808 -0.78 -33.64 -4.68
N SER A 809 -1.41 -34.66 -5.26
CA SER A 809 -1.28 -36.04 -4.78
C SER A 809 -0.31 -36.86 -5.64
N LEU A 810 0.21 -37.95 -5.07
CA LEU A 810 0.99 -38.98 -5.76
C LEU A 810 0.55 -40.37 -5.29
N SER A 811 0.66 -41.37 -6.16
CA SER A 811 0.48 -42.77 -5.80
C SER A 811 1.80 -43.40 -5.38
N ILE A 812 1.79 -44.18 -4.30
CA ILE A 812 2.97 -44.84 -3.77
C ILE A 812 2.69 -46.29 -3.38
N THR A 813 3.61 -47.20 -3.69
CA THR A 813 3.64 -48.56 -3.17
C THR A 813 4.61 -48.67 -1.99
N PHE A 814 4.14 -49.26 -0.88
CA PHE A 814 4.85 -49.44 0.39
C PHE A 814 5.82 -50.64 0.37
N CYS A 815 6.48 -50.86 -0.76
CA CYS A 815 7.63 -51.74 -0.88
C CYS A 815 8.67 -51.12 -1.81
N ARG A 816 9.89 -51.66 -1.80
CA ARG A 816 11.00 -51.13 -2.60
C ARG A 816 10.84 -51.55 -4.06
N ARG A 817 11.08 -50.64 -5.00
CA ARG A 817 11.14 -50.93 -6.44
C ARG A 817 12.20 -51.99 -6.75
N SER A 818 13.30 -51.99 -5.99
CA SER A 818 14.37 -52.99 -6.14
C SER A 818 13.98 -54.40 -5.72
N ASP A 819 12.87 -54.58 -4.99
CA ASP A 819 12.41 -55.88 -4.52
C ASP A 819 11.60 -56.59 -5.62
N LEU A 820 12.14 -57.70 -6.13
CA LEU A 820 11.51 -58.49 -7.19
C LEU A 820 10.17 -59.12 -6.77
N SER A 821 9.90 -59.24 -5.46
CA SER A 821 8.62 -59.74 -4.93
C SER A 821 7.55 -58.63 -4.79
N CYS A 822 7.96 -57.36 -4.88
CA CYS A 822 7.08 -56.21 -4.74
C CYS A 822 6.16 -56.07 -5.97
N LYS A 823 4.88 -56.42 -5.79
CA LYS A 823 3.83 -56.21 -6.78
C LYS A 823 2.84 -55.17 -6.28
N PRO A 824 2.66 -54.03 -6.98
CA PRO A 824 1.65 -53.04 -6.62
C PRO A 824 0.24 -53.62 -6.67
N ASP A 825 -0.44 -53.65 -5.54
CA ASP A 825 -1.85 -54.03 -5.40
C ASP A 825 -2.59 -53.10 -4.41
N ASP A 826 -3.86 -53.35 -4.18
CA ASP A 826 -4.69 -52.49 -3.32
C ASP A 826 -4.35 -52.58 -1.82
N SER A 827 -3.56 -53.58 -1.41
CA SER A 827 -3.12 -53.76 -0.03
C SER A 827 -1.86 -52.97 0.32
N ASN A 828 -1.03 -52.67 -0.68
CA ASN A 828 0.25 -52.00 -0.50
C ASN A 828 0.40 -50.69 -1.28
N THR A 829 -0.58 -50.31 -2.10
CA THR A 829 -0.51 -49.11 -2.93
C THR A 829 -1.57 -48.09 -2.53
N PHE A 830 -1.10 -46.89 -2.20
CA PHE A 830 -1.89 -45.81 -1.64
C PHE A 830 -1.74 -44.53 -2.44
N ILE A 831 -2.51 -43.52 -2.07
CA ILE A 831 -2.34 -42.14 -2.50
C ILE A 831 -1.89 -41.36 -1.28
N PHE A 832 -0.91 -40.48 -1.45
CA PHE A 832 -0.47 -39.59 -0.39
C PHE A 832 -0.45 -38.13 -0.84
N THR A 833 -0.57 -37.25 0.14
CA THR A 833 -0.51 -35.80 -0.01
C THR A 833 0.11 -35.17 1.22
N ILE A 834 0.67 -33.97 1.07
CA ILE A 834 1.14 -33.15 2.18
C ILE A 834 0.08 -32.08 2.46
N PHE A 835 -0.25 -31.91 3.73
CA PHE A 835 -1.02 -30.78 4.26
C PHE A 835 -0.17 -30.05 5.30
N GLN A 836 -0.56 -28.84 5.70
CA GLN A 836 0.19 -28.06 6.69
C GLN A 836 -0.72 -27.55 7.79
N HIS A 837 -0.23 -27.58 9.02
CA HIS A 837 -0.75 -26.76 10.11
C HIS A 837 -0.14 -25.38 9.99
N LYS A 838 -0.98 -24.38 9.74
CA LYS A 838 -0.61 -22.98 9.72
C LYS A 838 -0.94 -22.35 11.06
N SER A 839 0.03 -21.67 11.65
CA SER A 839 -0.17 -20.76 12.77
C SER A 839 0.20 -19.32 12.38
N TYR A 840 -0.48 -18.33 12.95
CA TYR A 840 -0.23 -16.92 12.69
C TYR A 840 -0.11 -16.14 14.01
N TYR A 841 1.12 -16.01 14.48
CA TYR A 841 1.44 -15.29 15.70
C TYR A 841 2.49 -14.22 15.40
N SER A 842 2.53 -13.13 16.18
CA SER A 842 3.52 -12.05 16.02
C SER A 842 3.65 -11.53 14.57
N PHE A 843 2.52 -11.41 13.87
CA PHE A 843 2.42 -10.98 12.46
C PHE A 843 3.15 -11.89 11.44
N HIS A 844 3.53 -13.10 11.84
CA HIS A 844 4.28 -14.03 11.03
C HIS A 844 3.57 -15.39 10.95
N SER A 845 3.57 -16.00 9.76
CA SER A 845 2.98 -17.32 9.56
C SER A 845 4.04 -18.40 9.68
N VAL A 846 3.75 -19.44 10.45
CA VAL A 846 4.57 -20.66 10.52
C VAL A 846 3.75 -21.81 9.96
N TYR A 847 4.38 -22.62 9.13
CA TYR A 847 3.74 -23.74 8.44
C TYR A 847 4.47 -25.03 8.79
N GLU A 848 3.74 -25.98 9.36
CA GLU A 848 4.27 -27.29 9.74
C GLU A 848 3.64 -28.40 8.86
N PRO A 849 4.41 -28.98 7.92
CA PRO A 849 3.88 -29.96 6.95
C PRO A 849 3.73 -31.37 7.51
N TYR A 850 2.60 -32.02 7.26
CA TYR A 850 2.27 -33.39 7.64
C TYR A 850 1.91 -34.20 6.39
N VAL A 851 2.08 -35.52 6.47
CA VAL A 851 1.68 -36.44 5.40
C VAL A 851 0.38 -37.12 5.74
N MET A 852 -0.54 -37.14 4.77
CA MET A 852 -1.74 -37.98 4.80
C MET A 852 -1.64 -39.04 3.72
N VAL A 853 -1.89 -40.29 4.09
CA VAL A 853 -1.96 -41.45 3.21
C VAL A 853 -3.38 -42.01 3.24
N PHE A 854 -3.98 -42.23 2.08
CA PHE A 854 -5.34 -42.78 1.97
C PHE A 854 -5.41 -43.85 0.87
N LYS A 855 -6.41 -44.73 0.99
CA LYS A 855 -6.60 -45.83 0.04
C LYS A 855 -6.88 -45.29 -1.35
N ARG A 856 -6.35 -45.96 -2.38
CA ARG A 856 -6.62 -45.64 -3.79
C ARG A 856 -7.94 -46.19 -4.32
N THR A 857 -8.66 -46.96 -3.50
CA THR A 857 -9.96 -47.56 -3.83
C THR A 857 -11.05 -46.93 -2.98
N ALA A 858 -12.23 -46.75 -3.57
CA ALA A 858 -13.41 -46.31 -2.82
C ALA A 858 -13.66 -47.20 -1.59
N PRO A 859 -14.02 -46.63 -0.43
CA PRO A 859 -14.43 -45.23 -0.25
C PRO A 859 -13.29 -44.23 0.04
N PHE A 860 -12.02 -44.58 -0.23
CA PHE A 860 -10.85 -43.71 -0.08
C PHE A 860 -10.54 -43.30 1.37
N GLU A 861 -10.77 -44.23 2.31
CA GLU A 861 -10.48 -44.06 3.74
C GLU A 861 -9.02 -43.68 3.98
N ILE A 862 -8.80 -42.83 4.98
CA ILE A 862 -7.46 -42.51 5.47
C ILE A 862 -6.83 -43.81 5.99
N TYR A 863 -5.65 -44.11 5.47
CA TYR A 863 -4.83 -45.24 5.88
C TYR A 863 -3.90 -44.84 7.02
N ALA A 864 -3.27 -43.67 6.92
CA ALA A 864 -2.41 -43.12 7.95
C ALA A 864 -2.23 -41.60 7.86
N ILE A 865 -1.86 -40.98 8.98
CA ILE A 865 -1.41 -39.59 9.07
C ILE A 865 -0.08 -39.57 9.82
N SER A 866 0.90 -38.78 9.40
CA SER A 866 2.16 -38.66 10.13
C SER A 866 1.92 -38.10 11.53
N SER A 867 2.50 -38.73 12.55
CA SER A 867 2.32 -38.30 13.95
C SER A 867 3.12 -37.03 14.29
N LYS A 868 4.15 -36.74 13.50
CA LYS A 868 4.98 -35.53 13.61
C LYS A 868 4.99 -34.76 12.28
N PRO A 869 5.17 -33.43 12.31
CA PRO A 869 5.41 -32.64 11.12
C PRO A 869 6.81 -32.90 10.55
N ILE A 870 6.99 -32.60 9.27
CA ILE A 870 8.25 -32.74 8.54
C ILE A 870 9.10 -31.48 8.76
N TRP A 871 10.36 -31.68 9.15
CA TRP A 871 11.35 -30.61 9.19
C TRP A 871 12.27 -30.70 7.98
N ILE A 872 12.34 -29.64 7.17
CA ILE A 872 13.22 -29.60 5.99
C ILE A 872 14.62 -29.16 6.45
N HIS A 873 15.62 -30.03 6.29
CA HIS A 873 16.97 -29.71 6.73
C HIS A 873 17.51 -28.44 6.07
N GLY A 874 18.04 -27.53 6.88
CA GLY A 874 18.47 -26.20 6.48
C GLY A 874 17.46 -25.07 6.72
N ARG A 875 16.23 -25.36 7.18
CA ARG A 875 15.26 -24.35 7.66
C ARG A 875 15.79 -23.64 8.90
N GLY A 876 15.69 -22.31 8.94
CA GLY A 876 16.08 -21.48 10.08
C GLY A 876 15.24 -21.78 11.32
N ARG A 877 15.91 -22.04 12.44
CA ARG A 877 15.29 -22.36 13.73
C ARG A 877 14.76 -21.10 14.42
N ALA A 878 13.96 -21.30 15.48
CA ALA A 878 13.48 -20.20 16.29
C ALA A 878 14.64 -19.42 16.91
N GLY A 879 14.67 -18.10 16.72
CA GLY A 879 15.77 -17.23 17.16
C GLY A 879 16.97 -17.16 16.20
N GLU A 880 17.15 -18.16 15.32
CA GLU A 880 18.15 -18.14 14.24
C GLU A 880 17.58 -17.53 12.95
N ALA A 881 16.29 -17.77 12.68
CA ALA A 881 15.61 -17.24 11.52
C ALA A 881 15.64 -15.69 11.57
N PRO A 882 16.12 -15.03 10.51
CA PRO A 882 16.18 -13.58 10.50
C PRO A 882 14.76 -13.02 10.63
N ARG A 883 14.58 -12.08 11.57
CA ARG A 883 13.31 -11.36 11.72
C ARG A 883 12.92 -10.73 10.37
N PRO A 884 11.72 -11.02 9.84
CA PRO A 884 11.20 -10.39 8.64
C PRO A 884 11.20 -8.87 8.78
N LYS A 885 11.44 -8.17 7.67
CA LYS A 885 11.54 -6.71 7.66
C LYS A 885 10.15 -6.12 7.54
N GLY A 886 9.79 -5.25 8.48
CA GLY A 886 8.50 -4.57 8.48
C GLY A 886 8.24 -3.89 9.83
N PRO A 887 7.54 -2.75 9.84
CA PRO A 887 7.25 -2.01 11.07
C PRO A 887 6.45 -2.84 12.09
N GLU A 888 5.68 -3.83 11.64
CA GLU A 888 4.98 -4.81 12.46
C GLU A 888 5.91 -5.74 13.27
N PHE A 889 7.14 -5.97 12.79
CA PHE A 889 8.13 -6.83 13.44
C PHE A 889 9.13 -6.04 14.30
N GLU A 890 9.35 -4.75 14.00
CA GLU A 890 10.31 -3.89 14.68
C GLU A 890 9.90 -3.53 16.12
N GLY A 891 8.59 -3.52 16.42
CA GLY A 891 8.06 -3.28 17.76
C GLY A 891 8.01 -4.51 18.69
N LEU A 892 8.43 -5.68 18.21
CA LEU A 892 8.44 -6.91 19.01
C LEU A 892 9.78 -7.03 19.77
N GLU A 893 9.73 -7.09 21.09
CA GLU A 893 10.93 -7.24 21.94
C GLU A 893 11.65 -8.56 21.66
N ASP A 894 10.90 -9.68 21.54
CA ASP A 894 11.44 -11.02 21.29
C ASP A 894 11.08 -11.56 19.90
N TRP A 895 12.04 -12.19 19.21
CA TRP A 895 11.81 -12.93 17.95
C TRP A 895 12.19 -14.40 18.14
N ASN A 896 11.18 -15.24 18.30
CA ASN A 896 11.35 -16.66 18.57
C ASN A 896 10.46 -17.51 17.65
N GLN A 897 10.51 -17.25 16.34
CA GLN A 897 9.80 -18.02 15.31
C GLN A 897 10.76 -18.63 14.29
N THR A 898 10.36 -19.75 13.70
CA THR A 898 11.05 -20.41 12.59
C THR A 898 10.71 -19.72 11.26
N GLU A 899 11.50 -19.95 10.21
CA GLU A 899 11.19 -19.39 8.88
C GLU A 899 9.84 -19.91 8.36
N MET A 900 9.09 -19.05 7.64
CA MET A 900 7.87 -19.35 6.91
C MET A 900 8.18 -20.24 5.69
N PHE A 901 8.17 -21.56 5.92
CA PHE A 901 8.36 -22.60 4.89
C PHE A 901 7.02 -23.21 4.49
N TYR A 902 6.48 -22.80 3.36
CA TYR A 902 5.19 -23.28 2.90
C TYR A 902 5.37 -24.16 1.66
N VAL A 903 5.13 -25.46 1.85
CA VAL A 903 5.20 -26.47 0.78
C VAL A 903 4.05 -26.27 -0.20
N THR A 904 4.34 -26.33 -1.50
CA THR A 904 3.39 -26.00 -2.57
C THR A 904 3.19 -27.14 -3.55
N SER A 905 4.20 -27.98 -3.79
CA SER A 905 4.12 -29.02 -4.82
C SER A 905 4.95 -30.25 -4.47
N MET A 906 4.60 -31.38 -5.08
CA MET A 906 5.46 -32.56 -5.06
C MET A 906 5.40 -33.37 -6.37
N SER A 907 6.52 -33.97 -6.74
CA SER A 907 6.59 -34.85 -7.91
C SER A 907 7.67 -35.91 -7.75
N TRP A 908 7.57 -36.99 -8.52
CA TRP A 908 8.67 -37.95 -8.59
C TRP A 908 9.85 -37.36 -9.37
N LYS A 909 11.07 -37.48 -8.85
CA LYS A 909 12.29 -36.92 -9.45
C LYS A 909 12.70 -37.64 -10.73
N THR A 910 12.51 -38.96 -10.78
CA THR A 910 13.08 -39.84 -11.81
C THR A 910 12.53 -39.52 -13.20
N HIS A 911 13.42 -39.43 -14.18
CA HIS A 911 13.03 -39.23 -15.58
C HIS A 911 12.05 -40.32 -16.05
N GLY A 912 10.94 -39.91 -16.65
CA GLY A 912 9.89 -40.80 -17.15
C GLY A 912 8.91 -41.32 -16.08
N GLN A 913 9.18 -41.06 -14.81
CA GLN A 913 8.24 -41.36 -13.73
C GLN A 913 7.09 -40.35 -13.73
N ARG A 914 5.85 -40.84 -13.54
CA ARG A 914 4.62 -40.04 -13.66
C ARG A 914 3.91 -39.86 -12.33
N TYR A 915 2.77 -40.52 -12.11
CA TYR A 915 1.97 -40.41 -10.88
C TYR A 915 2.38 -41.42 -9.80
N HIS A 916 2.98 -42.54 -10.21
CA HIS A 916 3.22 -43.69 -9.34
C HIS A 916 4.70 -43.90 -9.01
N GLY A 917 4.99 -44.21 -7.75
CA GLY A 917 6.32 -44.57 -7.26
C GLY A 917 6.33 -45.56 -6.11
N TYR A 918 7.52 -45.80 -5.58
CA TYR A 918 7.83 -46.78 -4.54
C TYR A 918 8.53 -46.07 -3.38
N ILE A 919 8.62 -46.75 -2.23
CA ILE A 919 9.16 -46.16 -1.00
C ILE A 919 10.65 -45.77 -1.10
N ASP A 920 11.40 -46.36 -2.01
CA ASP A 920 12.81 -46.08 -2.31
C ASP A 920 13.01 -45.10 -3.48
N ASP A 921 11.93 -44.63 -4.10
CA ASP A 921 12.02 -43.57 -5.12
C ASP A 921 12.21 -42.20 -4.46
N VAL A 922 12.77 -41.26 -5.23
CA VAL A 922 13.04 -39.89 -4.77
C VAL A 922 11.90 -38.96 -5.21
N VAL A 923 11.40 -38.16 -4.27
CA VAL A 923 10.34 -37.17 -4.44
C VAL A 923 10.95 -35.76 -4.36
N PHE A 924 10.63 -34.90 -5.31
CA PHE A 924 10.81 -33.46 -5.16
C PHE A 924 9.67 -32.86 -4.36
N ILE A 925 10.02 -31.96 -3.46
CA ILE A 925 9.10 -31.10 -2.73
C ILE A 925 9.50 -29.66 -3.05
N GLY A 926 8.59 -28.90 -3.66
CA GLY A 926 8.76 -27.47 -3.94
C GLY A 926 8.10 -26.64 -2.85
N PHE A 927 8.75 -25.55 -2.44
CA PHE A 927 8.26 -24.68 -1.39
C PHE A 927 8.76 -23.23 -1.54
N GLY A 928 8.00 -22.30 -0.99
CA GLY A 928 8.42 -20.92 -0.83
C GLY A 928 8.99 -20.65 0.58
N ILE A 929 9.83 -19.62 0.67
CA ILE A 929 10.45 -19.16 1.92
C ILE A 929 10.19 -17.65 2.04
N GLU A 930 9.50 -17.25 3.11
CA GLU A 930 9.24 -15.84 3.48
C GLU A 930 8.52 -15.00 2.40
N ASP A 931 7.80 -15.63 1.46
CA ASP A 931 7.26 -14.96 0.25
C ASP A 931 8.34 -14.19 -0.55
N GLU A 932 9.61 -14.55 -0.35
CA GLU A 932 10.76 -13.88 -0.93
C GLU A 932 11.51 -14.76 -1.93
N ARG A 933 11.66 -16.04 -1.59
CA ARG A 933 12.52 -17.00 -2.28
C ARG A 933 11.79 -18.31 -2.56
N SER A 934 12.22 -18.99 -3.62
CA SER A 934 11.75 -20.33 -3.99
C SER A 934 12.88 -21.35 -3.84
N ALA A 935 12.54 -22.52 -3.31
CA ALA A 935 13.47 -23.62 -3.11
C ALA A 935 12.79 -24.97 -3.37
N GLY A 936 13.62 -26.01 -3.44
CA GLY A 936 13.16 -27.38 -3.46
C GLY A 936 14.06 -28.30 -2.65
N ILE A 937 13.52 -29.44 -2.26
CA ILE A 937 14.29 -30.53 -1.65
C ILE A 937 13.92 -31.83 -2.34
N ASP A 938 14.87 -32.74 -2.48
CA ASP A 938 14.67 -34.06 -3.04
C ASP A 938 14.98 -35.14 -2.01
N VAL A 939 13.94 -35.89 -1.62
CA VAL A 939 13.97 -36.79 -0.47
C VAL A 939 13.56 -38.20 -0.88
N VAL A 940 14.09 -39.22 -0.22
CA VAL A 940 13.59 -40.59 -0.40
C VAL A 940 12.17 -40.67 0.15
N ALA A 941 11.23 -41.25 -0.59
CA ALA A 941 9.82 -41.26 -0.21
C ALA A 941 9.58 -41.94 1.15
N GLY A 942 10.34 -42.98 1.48
CA GLY A 942 10.29 -43.65 2.79
C GLY A 942 10.65 -42.74 3.96
N ASP A 943 11.59 -41.81 3.75
CA ASP A 943 12.00 -40.87 4.80
C ASP A 943 10.91 -39.83 5.09
N LEU A 944 10.10 -39.51 4.07
CA LEU A 944 8.92 -38.65 4.18
C LEU A 944 7.76 -39.36 4.92
N LEU A 945 7.68 -40.68 4.82
CA LEU A 945 6.63 -41.53 5.38
C LEU A 945 7.01 -42.16 6.73
N ARG A 946 7.95 -41.56 7.47
CA ARG A 946 8.29 -41.97 8.83
C ARG A 946 7.18 -41.61 9.81
N ASP A 947 7.07 -42.39 10.87
CA ASP A 947 6.15 -42.19 11.99
C ASP A 947 4.68 -41.99 11.60
N LEU A 948 4.23 -42.74 10.59
CA LEU A 948 2.83 -42.82 10.18
C LEU A 948 1.97 -43.50 11.26
N GLY A 949 0.99 -42.78 11.78
CA GLY A 949 -0.07 -43.31 12.63
C GLY A 949 -1.11 -44.05 11.82
N LEU A 950 -1.15 -45.38 11.93
CA LEU A 950 -2.07 -46.23 11.16
C LEU A 950 -3.51 -46.12 11.68
N CYS A 951 -4.44 -45.75 10.79
CA CYS A 951 -5.88 -45.63 11.10
C CYS A 951 -6.57 -46.99 11.30
N SER A 952 -5.95 -48.10 10.92
CA SER A 952 -6.49 -49.45 11.14
C SER A 952 -6.33 -49.95 12.58
N SER A 953 -5.63 -49.20 13.44
CA SER A 953 -5.38 -49.52 14.85
C SER A 953 -6.38 -48.87 15.82
N LEU A 954 -7.47 -48.33 15.29
CA LEU A 954 -8.43 -47.44 15.96
C LEU A 954 -9.84 -48.00 16.05
#